data_AF-A0A1G0CNK7-F1
#
_entry.id   AF-A0A1G0CNK7-F1
#
_cell.length_a   1.000
_cell.length_b   1.000
_cell.length_c   1.000
_cell.angle_alpha   90.00
_cell.angle_beta   90.00
_cell.angle_gamma   90.00
#
_symmetry.space_group_name_H-M   'P 1'
#
loop_
_entity.id
_entity.type
_entity.pdbx_description
1 polymer ?
#
loop_
_entity_poly.entity_id
_entity_poly.type
_entity_poly.pdbx_seq_one_letter_code
_entity_poly.pdbx_strand_id
1 'polypeptide(L)'
;MFVNKIKVWFAGTLLCAFAIGTASAVPEATKPKNDYNITINYELGMHCTGFDFSYCCVLPPYNSVQSQVIKTSTGPNKFPELLEADKNDPTVLLDGKKRFRLAYGHIDNTFSEGSKLKYWDVPYDVNGDGKYSANENVANAYFTHLYVYKDLKGTNPKGTSADKEKLFVGIQVPIPRDNGPAGAAAPSPMKNGHLHYTGEKGTMVYTKSPVLDNVPILLTNPGIWDALGLPLTPFNDRSVQDPLTLTEADIQPFQEGWVSLVHEKTGAPVIDSHSGKPVRFVGTNPIDIPNCANCHSNKTANGDKFTLYKQEREFWKGLGASDWIANLKATSVSILEMHDDRAGTSFMKNYNPNSRSLDNRLGRDPVLCQKCHADNVIGVLSSKTYKDPKTGADMIISPLTQAMHTVHQTKAPLPDSYGRTASCQGCHPAHRQDGKMEQYPITADGKNAYEKSDNRDASGGCYVGRDVHANPNKDRDGAESPEHLNSIGKWMQSNVSKIGTKEGGKGLWCTNCHNQLTRELYQRDNLTNAFKQTGSTIRNKPLEEIAKAVGVSMDDLKNKYLDPKVVLNAKGEDTPGSSGILETWAAKRLVPDIAVIALKDGGPMVSKDEDGDISVSILSANPAVDVKTLKLPAGATGATAVPYDAATHGRDYWLSPGAPHCADCHAAPYVEGQGGAAYPINQPGKYSVMRYSKGHAGLSCQACHESTHGLYPVTPTTDVTSYKQAAQYNPDGSHGPLKCASCHETNKAGVPLIAKKKEHVWDGKPILNDFELAVTWMHGSAKDLGGAIPKD
;
A
#
# COMPACT_ATOMS: atom_id res chain seq x y z
N MET A 1 -1.00 44.60 -63.34
CA MET A 1 0.22 45.08 -64.02
C MET A 1 1.01 43.86 -64.49
N PHE A 2 1.18 43.77 -65.81
CA PHE A 2 2.04 42.92 -66.65
C PHE A 2 3.04 41.94 -65.96
N VAL A 3 2.99 40.61 -66.18
CA VAL A 3 3.45 39.81 -67.37
C VAL A 3 5.00 39.62 -67.33
N ASN A 4 5.62 38.43 -67.30
CA ASN A 4 5.74 37.34 -68.30
C ASN A 4 6.45 36.13 -67.62
N LYS A 5 5.98 34.87 -67.64
CA LYS A 5 5.93 33.85 -68.72
C LYS A 5 7.26 33.48 -69.37
N ILE A 6 7.67 32.21 -69.23
CA ILE A 6 8.29 31.42 -70.29
C ILE A 6 7.57 30.06 -70.43
N LYS A 7 7.30 29.74 -71.70
CA LYS A 7 6.53 28.64 -72.30
C LYS A 7 7.26 27.28 -72.15
N VAL A 8 6.70 26.10 -72.44
CA VAL A 8 6.24 25.56 -73.75
C VAL A 8 5.59 24.18 -73.45
N TRP A 9 4.27 24.03 -73.66
CA TRP A 9 3.55 23.31 -74.75
C TRP A 9 3.65 21.77 -74.81
N PHE A 10 2.45 21.17 -74.73
CA PHE A 10 2.07 19.79 -74.95
C PHE A 10 2.08 19.40 -76.44
N ALA A 11 2.42 18.14 -76.73
CA ALA A 11 1.68 17.31 -77.68
C ALA A 11 1.97 15.82 -77.40
N GLY A 12 0.93 15.04 -77.11
CA GLY A 12 1.04 13.65 -76.70
C GLY A 12 0.95 12.66 -77.86
N THR A 13 1.33 11.39 -77.61
CA THR A 13 0.74 10.20 -78.25
C THR A 13 0.97 8.97 -77.35
N LEU A 14 -0.04 8.10 -77.29
CA LEU A 14 -0.18 6.85 -76.53
C LEU A 14 1.07 5.97 -76.44
N LEU A 15 1.34 5.36 -75.26
CA LEU A 15 1.78 3.96 -75.17
C LEU A 15 1.64 3.37 -73.76
N CYS A 16 0.92 2.24 -73.71
CA CYS A 16 0.98 1.09 -72.80
C CYS A 16 1.08 1.29 -71.28
N ALA A 17 -0.01 0.87 -70.62
CA ALA A 17 -0.06 0.51 -69.21
C ALA A 17 1.01 -0.53 -68.84
N PHE A 18 1.91 -0.14 -67.93
CA PHE A 18 2.56 -1.07 -67.01
C PHE A 18 1.96 -0.82 -65.63
N ALA A 19 1.18 -1.79 -65.15
CA ALA A 19 0.76 -1.88 -63.78
C ALA A 19 2.00 -2.13 -62.91
N ILE A 20 2.61 -1.07 -62.40
CA ILE A 20 3.51 -1.17 -61.25
C ILE A 20 2.58 -1.32 -60.05
N GLY A 21 2.35 -2.56 -59.65
CA GLY A 21 1.74 -2.86 -58.37
C GLY A 21 2.57 -2.19 -57.30
N THR A 22 2.03 -1.13 -56.71
CA THR A 22 2.51 -0.62 -55.44
C THR A 22 2.28 -1.75 -54.45
N ALA A 23 3.34 -2.50 -54.14
CA ALA A 23 3.34 -3.37 -52.98
C ALA A 23 2.93 -2.48 -51.80
N SER A 24 1.69 -2.66 -51.32
CA SER A 24 1.24 -2.04 -50.09
C SER A 24 2.28 -2.38 -49.03
N ALA A 25 3.07 -1.39 -48.62
CA ALA A 25 4.06 -1.55 -47.58
C ALA A 25 3.34 -2.21 -46.40
N VAL A 26 3.77 -3.44 -46.05
CA VAL A 26 3.27 -4.11 -44.86
C VAL A 26 3.55 -3.14 -43.73
N PRO A 27 2.51 -2.66 -43.07
CA PRO A 27 2.68 -1.52 -42.20
C PRO A 27 3.42 -1.98 -40.93
N GLU A 28 4.39 -1.14 -40.54
CA GLU A 28 5.54 -1.50 -39.70
C GLU A 28 5.13 -2.01 -38.30
N ALA A 29 5.84 -3.03 -37.81
CA ALA A 29 5.68 -3.54 -36.46
C ALA A 29 6.02 -2.47 -35.41
N THR A 30 5.30 -2.47 -34.28
CA THR A 30 5.61 -1.56 -33.18
C THR A 30 6.68 -2.19 -32.29
N LYS A 31 7.78 -1.48 -32.09
CA LYS A 31 8.92 -1.94 -31.27
C LYS A 31 8.87 -1.33 -29.87
N PRO A 32 9.47 -2.00 -28.87
CA PRO A 32 9.71 -1.40 -27.56
C PRO A 32 10.50 -0.09 -27.67
N LYS A 33 10.15 0.87 -26.81
CA LYS A 33 10.78 2.20 -26.78
C LYS A 33 12.20 2.18 -26.19
N ASN A 34 12.48 1.26 -25.26
CA ASN A 34 13.73 1.21 -24.49
C ASN A 34 14.38 -0.17 -24.58
N ASP A 35 15.70 -0.27 -24.39
CA ASP A 35 16.42 -1.56 -24.24
C ASP A 35 16.03 -2.28 -22.94
N TYR A 36 15.82 -1.49 -21.88
CA TYR A 36 15.38 -1.97 -20.57
C TYR A 36 14.25 -1.07 -20.05
N ASN A 37 13.24 -1.68 -19.44
CA ASN A 37 12.24 -0.98 -18.63
C ASN A 37 12.52 -1.27 -17.16
N ILE A 38 12.54 -0.23 -16.33
CA ILE A 38 12.66 -0.35 -14.86
C ILE A 38 11.37 0.15 -14.25
N THR A 39 10.55 -0.76 -13.70
CA THR A 39 9.32 -0.34 -13.00
C THR A 39 9.68 0.25 -11.65
N ILE A 40 8.90 1.22 -11.17
CA ILE A 40 9.14 1.89 -9.89
C ILE A 40 7.81 1.98 -9.16
N ASN A 41 7.64 1.10 -8.21
CA ASN A 41 6.46 0.95 -7.38
C ASN A 41 6.84 1.24 -5.92
N TYR A 42 5.82 1.36 -5.09
CA TYR A 42 5.94 1.63 -3.67
C TYR A 42 4.85 0.90 -2.92
N GLU A 43 5.11 0.69 -1.64
CA GLU A 43 4.15 0.05 -0.76
C GLU A 43 3.31 1.14 -0.10
N LEU A 44 2.04 1.24 -0.52
CA LEU A 44 1.11 2.19 0.06
C LEU A 44 0.61 1.75 1.46
N GLY A 45 1.42 0.99 2.22
CA GLY A 45 1.06 0.53 3.55
C GLY A 45 1.18 1.60 4.64
N MET A 46 2.12 2.55 4.51
CA MET A 46 2.50 3.54 5.55
C MET A 46 2.94 4.90 4.95
N HIS A 47 2.15 5.46 4.05
CA HIS A 47 2.47 6.76 3.43
C HIS A 47 1.94 7.98 4.21
N CYS A 48 1.65 7.78 5.49
CA CYS A 48 1.32 8.86 6.41
C CYS A 48 2.43 8.89 7.45
N THR A 49 3.10 10.03 7.59
CA THR A 49 4.09 10.20 8.65
C THR A 49 3.75 11.44 9.46
N GLY A 50 3.83 11.35 10.78
CA GLY A 50 4.03 12.56 11.56
C GLY A 50 5.48 12.96 11.40
N PHE A 51 5.78 14.24 11.22
CA PHE A 51 7.15 14.70 10.98
C PHE A 51 7.84 15.22 12.24
N ASP A 52 7.15 15.12 13.38
CA ASP A 52 7.66 15.52 14.68
C ASP A 52 7.29 14.48 15.73
N PHE A 53 8.26 13.70 16.15
CA PHE A 53 8.08 12.60 17.10
C PHE A 53 8.34 13.01 18.55
N SER A 54 8.54 14.31 18.83
CA SER A 54 8.91 14.77 20.17
C SER A 54 7.83 14.54 21.24
N TYR A 55 6.55 14.48 20.87
CA TYR A 55 5.44 14.26 21.82
C TYR A 55 4.77 12.89 21.62
N CYS A 56 4.18 12.68 20.45
CA CYS A 56 3.54 11.43 20.04
C CYS A 56 3.34 11.44 18.53
N CYS A 57 3.39 10.26 17.91
CA CYS A 57 3.10 10.09 16.49
C CYS A 57 2.34 8.79 16.25
N VAL A 58 1.41 8.81 15.28
CA VAL A 58 0.56 7.66 14.96
C VAL A 58 1.36 6.55 14.29
N LEU A 59 2.26 6.86 13.36
CA LEU A 59 3.07 5.88 12.62
C LEU A 59 4.48 6.44 12.33
N PRO A 60 5.53 5.59 12.38
CA PRO A 60 6.86 5.96 11.93
C PRO A 60 6.90 6.17 10.41
N PRO A 61 7.88 6.92 9.86
CA PRO A 61 8.02 7.05 8.42
C PRO A 61 8.42 5.71 7.79
N TYR A 62 7.75 5.34 6.70
CA TYR A 62 8.07 4.13 5.94
C TYR A 62 7.56 4.24 4.50
N ASN A 63 8.48 4.26 3.55
CA ASN A 63 8.18 4.15 2.12
C ASN A 63 9.19 3.20 1.47
N SER A 64 8.91 2.66 0.30
CA SER A 64 9.85 1.75 -0.36
C SER A 64 9.94 2.10 -1.83
N VAL A 65 11.13 1.92 -2.41
CA VAL A 65 11.27 1.81 -3.87
C VAL A 65 11.28 0.33 -4.18
N GLN A 66 10.34 -0.14 -4.99
CA GLN A 66 10.25 -1.51 -5.46
C GLN A 66 10.26 -1.56 -6.98
N SER A 67 11.15 -2.36 -7.54
CA SER A 67 11.40 -2.39 -8.98
C SER A 67 11.51 -3.79 -9.54
N GLN A 68 11.12 -3.91 -10.80
CA GLN A 68 11.45 -5.03 -11.66
C GLN A 68 12.13 -4.50 -12.91
N VAL A 69 13.17 -5.20 -13.38
CA VAL A 69 13.92 -4.78 -14.56
C VAL A 69 13.63 -5.75 -15.69
N ILE A 70 13.04 -5.24 -16.75
CA ILE A 70 12.68 -6.01 -17.94
C ILE A 70 13.62 -5.60 -19.07
N LYS A 71 14.40 -6.54 -19.58
CA LYS A 71 15.08 -6.39 -20.87
C LYS A 71 14.06 -6.60 -21.96
N THR A 72 13.88 -5.62 -22.82
CA THR A 72 12.86 -5.67 -23.86
C THR A 72 13.28 -6.62 -24.99
N SER A 73 12.30 -7.03 -25.79
CA SER A 73 12.57 -7.95 -26.89
C SER A 73 13.50 -7.31 -27.93
N THR A 74 14.51 -8.07 -28.34
CA THR A 74 15.44 -7.68 -29.41
C THR A 74 14.97 -8.07 -30.81
N GLY A 75 13.73 -8.55 -30.95
CA GLY A 75 13.11 -8.82 -32.24
C GLY A 75 11.72 -9.50 -32.18
N PRO A 76 11.10 -9.78 -33.34
CA PRO A 76 9.68 -10.14 -33.41
C PRO A 76 9.34 -11.49 -32.76
N ASN A 77 10.32 -12.40 -32.69
CA ASN A 77 10.17 -13.76 -32.15
C ASN A 77 11.09 -14.02 -30.95
N LYS A 78 11.47 -12.97 -30.21
CA LYS A 78 12.26 -13.08 -28.98
C LYS A 78 11.40 -12.74 -27.77
N PHE A 79 11.64 -13.43 -26.66
CA PHE A 79 11.00 -13.12 -25.40
C PHE A 79 11.76 -11.97 -24.70
N PRO A 80 11.04 -11.04 -24.05
CA PRO A 80 11.62 -10.19 -23.03
C PRO A 80 12.12 -11.02 -21.85
N GLU A 81 13.05 -10.48 -21.08
CA GLU A 81 13.68 -11.18 -19.95
C GLU A 81 13.53 -10.34 -18.68
N LEU A 82 13.01 -10.93 -17.61
CA LEU A 82 13.06 -10.34 -16.27
C LEU A 82 14.45 -10.57 -15.69
N LEU A 83 15.16 -9.50 -15.33
CA LEU A 83 16.56 -9.57 -14.89
C LEU A 83 16.67 -9.70 -13.38
N GLU A 84 17.52 -10.63 -12.96
CA GLU A 84 17.80 -10.97 -11.57
C GLU A 84 19.22 -10.57 -11.16
N ALA A 85 19.52 -10.74 -9.88
CA ALA A 85 20.86 -10.47 -9.35
C ALA A 85 21.85 -11.62 -9.55
N ASP A 86 23.13 -11.30 -9.37
CA ASP A 86 24.17 -12.27 -9.10
C ASP A 86 23.84 -13.05 -7.82
N LYS A 87 23.91 -14.38 -7.90
CA LYS A 87 23.69 -15.28 -6.77
C LYS A 87 24.59 -14.99 -5.55
N ASN A 88 25.76 -14.40 -5.77
CA ASN A 88 26.75 -14.10 -4.75
C ASN A 88 26.69 -12.64 -4.27
N ASP A 89 26.07 -11.74 -5.05
CA ASP A 89 25.93 -10.32 -4.71
C ASP A 89 24.53 -9.83 -5.12
N PRO A 90 23.57 -9.75 -4.18
CA PRO A 90 22.20 -9.34 -4.47
C PRO A 90 22.09 -7.86 -4.89
N THR A 91 23.18 -7.09 -4.88
CA THR A 91 23.21 -5.70 -5.36
C THR A 91 23.56 -5.58 -6.84
N VAL A 92 24.02 -6.67 -7.46
CA VAL A 92 24.52 -6.67 -8.84
C VAL A 92 23.53 -7.36 -9.76
N LEU A 93 22.97 -6.60 -10.70
CA LEU A 93 22.08 -7.09 -11.74
C LEU A 93 22.88 -7.70 -12.90
N LEU A 94 22.41 -8.82 -13.44
CA LEU A 94 23.05 -9.53 -14.56
C LEU A 94 22.22 -9.47 -15.85
N ASP A 95 22.90 -9.19 -16.96
CA ASP A 95 22.42 -9.40 -18.34
C ASP A 95 23.50 -10.16 -19.11
N GLY A 96 23.40 -11.49 -19.13
CA GLY A 96 24.45 -12.36 -19.64
C GLY A 96 25.78 -12.15 -18.90
N LYS A 97 26.78 -11.57 -19.58
CA LYS A 97 28.09 -11.24 -18.99
C LYS A 97 28.16 -9.80 -18.47
N LYS A 98 27.17 -8.95 -18.75
CA LYS A 98 27.14 -7.56 -18.30
C LYS A 98 26.72 -7.55 -16.83
N ARG A 99 27.36 -6.67 -16.06
CA ARG A 99 27.13 -6.48 -14.62
C ARG A 99 26.76 -5.04 -14.35
N PHE A 100 25.64 -4.86 -13.68
CA PHE A 100 25.05 -3.55 -13.42
C PHE A 100 24.66 -3.40 -11.95
N ARG A 101 24.35 -2.18 -11.53
CA ARG A 101 23.65 -1.89 -10.28
C ARG A 101 22.49 -0.95 -10.57
N LEU A 102 21.50 -0.96 -9.68
CA LEU A 102 20.35 -0.05 -9.74
C LEU A 102 20.55 1.07 -8.71
N ALA A 103 21.08 2.21 -9.16
CA ALA A 103 21.15 3.39 -8.32
C ALA A 103 19.75 4.01 -8.19
N TYR A 104 19.39 4.49 -7.01
CA TYR A 104 18.11 5.16 -6.79
C TYR A 104 18.27 6.49 -6.04
N GLY A 105 17.20 7.29 -6.07
CA GLY A 105 17.07 8.47 -5.25
C GLY A 105 15.74 9.17 -5.48
N HIS A 106 15.59 10.35 -4.88
CA HIS A 106 14.39 11.17 -4.99
C HIS A 106 14.79 12.57 -5.46
N ILE A 107 13.88 13.23 -6.16
CA ILE A 107 14.06 14.62 -6.57
C ILE A 107 13.84 15.51 -5.35
N ASP A 108 14.91 16.21 -4.93
CA ASP A 108 14.83 17.21 -3.86
C ASP A 108 14.32 16.64 -2.52
N ASN A 109 14.65 15.38 -2.22
CA ASN A 109 14.32 14.73 -0.94
C ASN A 109 15.41 13.72 -0.59
N THR A 110 16.60 14.21 -0.22
CA THR A 110 17.83 13.40 -0.09
C THR A 110 18.23 13.05 1.34
N PHE A 111 17.53 13.59 2.32
CA PHE A 111 17.66 13.29 3.75
C PHE A 111 16.29 13.47 4.42
N SER A 112 16.14 13.12 5.69
CA SER A 112 14.90 13.34 6.44
C SER A 112 15.19 14.05 7.75
N GLU A 113 16.11 13.53 8.55
CA GLU A 113 16.41 14.04 9.89
C GLU A 113 16.98 15.47 9.85
N GLY A 114 16.59 16.28 10.84
CA GLY A 114 17.10 17.63 11.03
C GLY A 114 16.05 18.65 10.65
N SER A 115 16.16 19.24 9.45
CA SER A 115 15.26 20.33 9.06
C SER A 115 13.84 19.85 8.70
N LYS A 116 13.63 18.58 8.35
CA LYS A 116 12.34 18.07 7.84
C LYS A 116 11.63 17.11 8.78
N LEU A 117 12.38 16.40 9.60
CA LEU A 117 11.90 15.37 10.51
C LEU A 117 12.70 15.42 11.81
N LYS A 118 12.00 15.28 12.94
CA LYS A 118 12.61 14.97 14.24
C LYS A 118 12.26 13.53 14.62
N TYR A 119 13.20 12.61 14.45
CA TYR A 119 13.00 11.17 14.69
C TYR A 119 14.22 10.49 15.32
N TRP A 120 15.41 10.65 14.73
CA TRP A 120 16.66 10.11 15.31
C TRP A 120 17.23 10.98 16.43
N ASP A 121 16.97 12.29 16.41
CA ASP A 121 17.46 13.24 17.41
C ASP A 121 16.50 13.38 18.60
N VAL A 122 15.40 12.64 18.60
CA VAL A 122 14.47 12.58 19.73
C VAL A 122 14.90 11.45 20.68
N PRO A 123 15.39 11.76 21.89
CA PRO A 123 15.79 10.74 22.86
C PRO A 123 14.61 9.85 23.27
N TYR A 124 14.89 8.58 23.52
CA TYR A 124 13.91 7.63 24.04
C TYR A 124 14.66 6.55 24.83
N ASP A 125 14.25 6.29 26.07
CA ASP A 125 14.87 5.29 26.93
C ASP A 125 14.39 3.90 26.48
N VAL A 126 15.16 3.29 25.58
CA VAL A 126 14.76 2.03 24.93
C VAL A 126 14.83 0.87 25.92
N ASN A 127 15.80 0.91 26.84
CA ASN A 127 16.07 -0.17 27.78
C ASN A 127 15.40 0.02 29.16
N GLY A 128 14.96 1.24 29.49
CA GLY A 128 14.25 1.57 30.73
C GLY A 128 15.13 1.85 31.95
N ASP A 129 16.42 2.18 31.76
CA ASP A 129 17.39 2.43 32.84
C ASP A 129 17.47 3.91 33.28
N GLY A 130 16.67 4.79 32.66
CA GLY A 130 16.61 6.22 32.94
C GLY A 130 17.77 7.02 32.34
N LYS A 131 18.54 6.45 31.42
CA LYS A 131 19.62 7.13 30.69
C LYS A 131 19.40 7.05 29.19
N TYR A 132 20.07 7.94 28.46
CA TYR A 132 20.09 7.91 27.01
C TYR A 132 21.51 7.61 26.54
N SER A 133 21.77 6.35 26.23
CA SER A 133 23.03 5.89 25.65
C SER A 133 23.02 6.00 24.12
N ALA A 134 24.08 5.54 23.46
CA ALA A 134 24.16 5.60 22.00
C ALA A 134 23.02 4.78 21.35
N ASN A 135 22.39 5.34 20.31
CA ASN A 135 21.23 4.78 19.60
C ASN A 135 19.91 4.73 20.41
N GLU A 136 19.85 5.31 21.60
CA GLU A 136 18.61 5.43 22.37
C GLU A 136 17.79 6.65 21.92
N ASN A 137 17.03 6.42 20.85
CA ASN A 137 16.17 7.40 20.21
C ASN A 137 14.89 6.75 19.68
N VAL A 138 13.93 7.58 19.29
CA VAL A 138 12.63 7.12 18.79
C VAL A 138 12.77 6.20 17.59
N ALA A 139 13.72 6.47 16.67
CA ALA A 139 13.94 5.62 15.50
C ALA A 139 14.27 4.17 15.86
N ASN A 140 15.17 3.98 16.82
CA ASN A 140 15.54 2.66 17.32
C ASN A 140 14.52 2.08 18.31
N ALA A 141 13.58 2.87 18.82
CA ALA A 141 12.52 2.43 19.72
C ALA A 141 11.32 1.79 18.99
N TYR A 142 10.97 2.25 17.78
CA TYR A 142 9.74 1.80 17.09
C TYR A 142 9.75 0.33 16.66
N PHE A 143 10.92 -0.21 16.30
CA PHE A 143 11.04 -1.50 15.63
C PHE A 143 11.66 -2.61 16.50
N THR A 144 11.76 -2.39 17.82
CA THR A 144 12.40 -3.34 18.75
C THR A 144 11.72 -4.71 18.85
N HIS A 145 10.52 -4.87 18.30
CA HIS A 145 9.81 -6.15 18.22
C HIS A 145 10.21 -6.98 17.00
N LEU A 146 10.85 -6.37 15.99
CA LEU A 146 11.33 -7.07 14.79
C LEU A 146 12.73 -7.63 15.03
N TYR A 147 13.00 -8.81 14.47
CA TYR A 147 14.31 -9.44 14.58
C TYR A 147 14.63 -10.36 13.39
N VAL A 148 15.92 -10.68 13.28
CA VAL A 148 16.47 -11.69 12.36
C VAL A 148 17.39 -12.64 13.13
N TYR A 149 17.69 -13.82 12.56
CA TYR A 149 18.68 -14.73 13.11
C TYR A 149 20.04 -14.63 12.41
N LYS A 150 20.04 -14.28 11.11
CA LYS A 150 21.26 -14.23 10.30
C LYS A 150 21.17 -13.21 9.18
N ASP A 151 20.09 -13.26 8.41
CA ASP A 151 19.88 -12.45 7.23
C ASP A 151 18.39 -12.18 7.02
N LEU A 152 18.09 -11.30 6.06
CA LEU A 152 16.73 -10.90 5.68
C LEU A 152 16.06 -11.88 4.71
N LYS A 153 16.60 -13.11 4.57
CA LYS A 153 15.95 -14.20 3.83
C LYS A 153 15.19 -15.15 4.75
N GLY A 154 14.99 -14.75 6.01
CA GLY A 154 14.40 -15.58 7.05
C GLY A 154 15.27 -16.78 7.42
N THR A 155 16.60 -16.68 7.28
CA THR A 155 17.48 -17.81 7.63
C THR A 155 17.60 -17.94 9.14
N ASN A 156 17.11 -19.06 9.70
CA ASN A 156 17.30 -19.48 11.08
C ASN A 156 18.17 -20.75 11.12
N PRO A 157 19.52 -20.62 11.19
CA PRO A 157 20.43 -21.76 11.02
C PRO A 157 20.30 -22.84 12.10
N LYS A 158 19.92 -22.44 13.32
CA LYS A 158 19.80 -23.34 14.48
C LYS A 158 18.39 -23.92 14.63
N GLY A 159 17.42 -23.44 13.85
CA GLY A 159 16.02 -23.87 13.96
C GLY A 159 15.44 -23.63 15.36
N THR A 160 15.83 -22.53 16.01
CA THR A 160 15.51 -22.23 17.41
C THR A 160 14.61 -21.00 17.53
N SER A 161 13.95 -20.84 18.67
CA SER A 161 13.19 -19.66 19.08
C SER A 161 13.85 -18.92 20.26
N ALA A 162 14.99 -19.41 20.77
CA ALA A 162 15.66 -18.78 21.92
C ALA A 162 16.06 -17.32 21.65
N ASP A 163 15.81 -16.44 22.61
CA ASP A 163 16.02 -14.99 22.49
C ASP A 163 17.48 -14.61 22.30
N LYS A 164 18.40 -15.36 22.91
CA LYS A 164 19.86 -15.15 22.79
C LYS A 164 20.39 -15.29 21.35
N GLU A 165 19.62 -15.94 20.47
CA GLU A 165 19.99 -16.16 19.06
C GLU A 165 19.35 -15.15 18.12
N LYS A 166 18.45 -14.28 18.63
CA LYS A 166 17.77 -13.24 17.87
C LYS A 166 18.60 -11.97 17.87
N LEU A 167 18.60 -11.27 16.73
CA LEU A 167 19.16 -9.94 16.55
C LEU A 167 17.99 -8.98 16.32
N PHE A 168 17.59 -8.29 17.38
CA PHE A 168 16.50 -7.32 17.35
C PHE A 168 16.93 -6.01 16.69
N VAL A 169 16.05 -5.47 15.86
CA VAL A 169 16.19 -4.13 15.30
C VAL A 169 16.17 -3.09 16.43
N GLY A 170 16.95 -2.02 16.30
CA GLY A 170 17.12 -1.02 17.35
C GLY A 170 18.52 -1.13 17.94
N ILE A 171 18.67 -1.43 19.23
CA ILE A 171 20.00 -1.37 19.86
C ILE A 171 21.00 -2.39 19.29
N GLN A 172 20.57 -3.63 19.01
CA GLN A 172 21.48 -4.68 18.50
C GLN A 172 21.76 -4.51 17.01
N VAL A 173 20.73 -4.18 16.22
CA VAL A 173 20.84 -3.80 14.81
C VAL A 173 20.35 -2.36 14.65
N PRO A 174 21.23 -1.36 14.85
CA PRO A 174 20.84 0.04 14.81
C PRO A 174 20.32 0.45 13.45
N ILE A 175 19.31 1.32 13.48
CA ILE A 175 18.78 2.01 12.31
C ILE A 175 19.63 3.26 12.10
N PRO A 176 20.51 3.29 11.07
CA PRO A 176 21.29 4.47 10.78
C PRO A 176 20.38 5.65 10.45
N ARG A 177 20.87 6.87 10.66
CA ARG A 177 20.13 8.09 10.29
C ARG A 177 19.79 8.06 8.79
N ASP A 178 18.58 8.50 8.43
CA ASP A 178 18.09 8.55 7.05
C ASP A 178 18.12 7.20 6.30
N ASN A 179 17.99 6.10 7.04
CA ASN A 179 17.90 4.75 6.51
C ASN A 179 16.59 4.07 6.94
N GLY A 180 16.22 3.02 6.23
CA GLY A 180 15.04 2.24 6.55
C GLY A 180 15.14 1.33 7.78
N PRO A 181 14.00 0.78 8.24
CA PRO A 181 13.86 0.13 9.54
C PRO A 181 14.46 -1.28 9.60
N ALA A 182 14.86 -1.88 8.48
CA ALA A 182 15.70 -3.07 8.51
C ALA A 182 17.11 -2.79 9.08
N GLY A 183 17.42 -1.51 9.31
CA GLY A 183 18.64 -1.03 9.95
C GLY A 183 19.88 -1.39 9.16
N ALA A 184 21.00 -1.54 9.86
CA ALA A 184 22.27 -1.91 9.25
C ALA A 184 22.27 -3.28 8.56
N ALA A 185 21.24 -4.12 8.76
CA ALA A 185 21.13 -5.44 8.11
C ALA A 185 20.72 -5.36 6.63
N ALA A 186 19.96 -4.33 6.22
CA ALA A 186 19.78 -3.93 4.82
C ALA A 186 19.73 -2.40 4.72
N PRO A 187 20.90 -1.75 4.68
CA PRO A 187 20.96 -0.30 4.57
C PRO A 187 20.24 0.18 3.32
N SER A 188 19.20 0.98 3.52
CA SER A 188 18.46 1.66 2.46
C SER A 188 18.62 3.17 2.66
N PRO A 189 19.80 3.74 2.37
CA PRO A 189 20.07 5.14 2.63
C PRO A 189 19.33 6.02 1.61
N MET A 190 18.71 7.09 2.10
CA MET A 190 18.05 8.10 1.26
C MET A 190 18.93 8.66 0.13
N LYS A 191 20.25 8.66 0.32
CA LYS A 191 21.24 9.19 -0.62
C LYS A 191 22.29 8.16 -0.99
N ASN A 192 22.63 8.09 -2.28
CA ASN A 192 23.68 7.22 -2.84
C ASN A 192 23.45 5.71 -2.61
N GLY A 193 22.19 5.30 -2.41
CA GLY A 193 21.81 3.90 -2.25
C GLY A 193 21.74 3.15 -3.58
N HIS A 194 21.78 1.82 -3.49
CA HIS A 194 21.46 0.91 -4.59
C HIS A 194 20.33 -0.03 -4.16
N LEU A 195 19.50 -0.47 -5.11
CA LEU A 195 18.46 -1.46 -4.83
C LEU A 195 19.07 -2.84 -4.62
N HIS A 196 18.43 -3.65 -3.78
CA HIS A 196 18.82 -5.01 -3.46
C HIS A 196 17.80 -6.01 -4.01
N TYR A 197 18.25 -7.10 -4.62
CA TYR A 197 17.34 -8.14 -5.10
C TYR A 197 16.91 -9.08 -3.96
N THR A 198 15.60 -9.22 -3.79
CA THR A 198 15.02 -10.00 -2.69
C THR A 198 15.08 -11.51 -2.90
N GLY A 199 15.35 -11.97 -4.12
CA GLY A 199 15.51 -13.40 -4.45
C GLY A 199 14.23 -14.23 -4.24
N GLU A 200 14.37 -15.55 -4.16
CA GLU A 200 13.23 -16.49 -4.13
C GLU A 200 12.33 -16.39 -2.89
N LYS A 201 12.85 -15.84 -1.79
CA LYS A 201 12.13 -15.78 -0.50
C LYS A 201 11.56 -14.40 -0.17
N GLY A 202 11.96 -13.37 -0.90
CA GLY A 202 11.63 -11.99 -0.53
C GLY A 202 12.45 -11.48 0.65
N THR A 203 12.11 -10.27 1.12
CA THR A 203 12.72 -9.65 2.31
C THR A 203 11.85 -9.98 3.53
N MET A 204 12.40 -10.74 4.47
CA MET A 204 11.68 -11.32 5.59
C MET A 204 12.35 -11.03 6.94
N VAL A 205 11.53 -10.60 7.90
CA VAL A 205 11.89 -10.47 9.32
C VAL A 205 10.95 -11.32 10.17
N TYR A 206 11.25 -11.48 11.46
CA TYR A 206 10.39 -12.13 12.43
C TYR A 206 9.87 -11.14 13.47
N THR A 207 8.72 -11.44 14.06
CA THR A 207 8.12 -10.76 15.21
C THR A 207 7.41 -11.78 16.09
N LYS A 208 7.14 -11.40 17.35
CA LYS A 208 6.37 -12.21 18.30
C LYS A 208 4.89 -11.87 18.25
N SER A 209 4.04 -12.88 18.40
CA SER A 209 2.60 -12.75 18.64
C SER A 209 2.21 -13.35 20.00
N PRO A 210 0.95 -13.17 20.47
CA PRO A 210 0.50 -13.75 21.74
C PRO A 210 0.61 -15.29 21.83
N VAL A 211 0.74 -15.98 20.69
CA VAL A 211 0.66 -17.45 20.61
C VAL A 211 1.79 -18.08 19.79
N LEU A 212 2.63 -17.26 19.15
CA LEU A 212 3.72 -17.69 18.29
C LEU A 212 4.92 -16.76 18.47
N ASP A 213 6.09 -17.34 18.71
CA ASP A 213 7.32 -16.57 18.81
C ASP A 213 7.85 -16.18 17.43
N ASN A 214 8.12 -17.14 16.55
CA ASN A 214 8.68 -16.88 15.22
C ASN A 214 7.62 -16.63 14.14
N VAL A 215 6.91 -15.50 14.22
CA VAL A 215 5.97 -15.09 13.15
C VAL A 215 6.73 -14.39 12.02
N PRO A 216 6.76 -14.95 10.79
CA PRO A 216 7.42 -14.31 9.67
C PRO A 216 6.60 -13.12 9.17
N ILE A 217 7.28 -12.02 8.85
CA ILE A 217 6.70 -10.84 8.19
C ILE A 217 7.46 -10.62 6.88
N LEU A 218 6.76 -10.85 5.77
CA LEU A 218 7.29 -10.60 4.43
C LEU A 218 7.15 -9.12 4.10
N LEU A 219 8.25 -8.38 4.22
CA LEU A 219 8.30 -6.95 3.96
C LEU A 219 8.26 -6.67 2.45
N THR A 220 9.03 -7.40 1.65
CA THR A 220 9.02 -7.29 0.18
C THR A 220 8.85 -8.65 -0.47
N ASN A 221 8.02 -8.74 -1.51
CA ASN A 221 7.75 -9.99 -2.23
C ASN A 221 9.03 -10.58 -2.87
N PRO A 222 9.09 -11.91 -3.14
CA PRO A 222 10.18 -12.50 -3.90
C PRO A 222 10.39 -11.84 -5.26
N GLY A 223 11.63 -11.81 -5.74
CA GLY A 223 11.97 -11.36 -7.10
C GLY A 223 11.70 -9.90 -7.39
N ILE A 224 11.88 -9.04 -6.39
CA ILE A 224 11.77 -7.58 -6.47
C ILE A 224 13.15 -6.99 -6.17
N TRP A 225 13.46 -5.85 -6.77
CA TRP A 225 14.60 -5.01 -6.40
C TRP A 225 14.09 -3.93 -5.46
N ASP A 226 14.59 -3.84 -4.23
CA ASP A 226 14.06 -2.92 -3.23
C ASP A 226 15.09 -1.99 -2.56
N ALA A 227 14.57 -0.84 -2.13
CA ALA A 227 15.09 -0.04 -1.04
C ALA A 227 13.97 0.07 -0.01
N LEU A 228 14.17 -0.58 1.13
CA LEU A 228 13.12 -0.94 2.06
C LEU A 228 12.92 0.14 3.13
N GLY A 229 11.67 0.60 3.30
CA GLY A 229 11.24 1.43 4.43
C GLY A 229 11.99 2.76 4.59
N LEU A 230 12.38 3.36 3.48
CA LEU A 230 12.89 4.72 3.37
C LEU A 230 12.06 5.72 4.21
N PRO A 231 12.73 6.56 5.00
CA PRO A 231 12.06 7.49 5.90
C PRO A 231 11.60 8.77 5.18
N LEU A 232 10.94 8.65 4.03
CA LEU A 232 10.52 9.81 3.24
C LEU A 232 9.61 10.75 4.04
N THR A 233 9.75 12.05 3.77
CA THR A 233 8.88 13.10 4.28
C THR A 233 8.19 13.79 3.10
N PRO A 234 7.02 14.43 3.30
CA PRO A 234 6.43 15.26 2.25
C PRO A 234 7.15 16.60 2.08
N PHE A 235 8.30 16.82 2.70
CA PHE A 235 9.04 18.06 2.55
C PHE A 235 10.26 17.86 1.67
N ASN A 236 10.45 18.83 0.78
CA ASN A 236 11.61 18.85 -0.09
C ASN A 236 12.81 19.52 0.61
N ASP A 237 14.03 19.15 0.21
CA ASP A 237 15.29 19.66 0.77
C ASP A 237 15.36 21.19 0.68
N ARG A 238 14.91 21.76 -0.44
CA ARG A 238 14.91 23.21 -0.66
C ARG A 238 13.90 23.97 0.20
N SER A 239 12.78 23.35 0.56
CA SER A 239 11.65 24.02 1.19
C SER A 239 11.89 24.33 2.67
N VAL A 240 12.89 23.70 3.31
CA VAL A 240 13.00 23.73 4.77
C VAL A 240 14.40 24.11 5.23
N GLN A 241 14.55 25.40 5.57
CA GLN A 241 15.73 25.93 6.24
C GLN A 241 15.59 25.89 7.77
N ASP A 242 14.37 26.04 8.28
CA ASP A 242 14.03 25.99 9.71
C ASP A 242 12.69 25.25 9.94
N PRO A 243 12.68 24.11 10.66
CA PRO A 243 11.45 23.39 11.01
C PRO A 243 10.34 24.26 11.62
N LEU A 244 10.67 25.31 12.38
CA LEU A 244 9.68 26.17 13.02
C LEU A 244 8.91 27.05 12.03
N THR A 245 9.47 27.27 10.84
CA THR A 245 8.89 28.15 9.82
C THR A 245 7.96 27.43 8.83
N LEU A 246 7.97 26.09 8.86
CA LEU A 246 7.16 25.24 7.98
C LEU A 246 5.68 25.61 8.02
N THR A 247 5.02 25.57 6.88
CA THR A 247 3.58 25.78 6.72
C THR A 247 2.94 24.58 6.03
N GLU A 248 1.63 24.46 6.13
CA GLU A 248 0.88 23.38 5.48
C GLU A 248 1.04 23.40 3.95
N ALA A 249 1.25 24.57 3.36
CA ALA A 249 1.49 24.72 1.91
C ALA A 249 2.85 24.17 1.45
N ASP A 250 3.79 23.93 2.38
CA ASP A 250 5.10 23.36 2.07
C ASP A 250 5.05 21.83 1.88
N ILE A 251 3.91 21.20 2.19
CA ILE A 251 3.68 19.77 1.99
C ILE A 251 3.67 19.46 0.49
N GLN A 252 4.48 18.49 0.09
CA GLN A 252 4.62 17.97 -1.26
C GLN A 252 4.35 16.46 -1.22
N PRO A 253 3.09 16.05 -1.39
CA PRO A 253 2.70 14.68 -1.05
C PRO A 253 3.14 13.63 -2.08
N PHE A 254 3.51 14.02 -3.30
CA PHE A 254 3.91 13.10 -4.36
C PHE A 254 5.40 13.28 -4.68
N GLN A 255 6.24 12.56 -3.94
CA GLN A 255 7.68 12.60 -4.13
C GLN A 255 8.05 11.85 -5.42
N GLU A 256 8.89 12.43 -6.27
CA GLU A 256 9.35 11.76 -7.49
C GLU A 256 10.61 10.94 -7.19
N GLY A 257 10.47 9.62 -7.19
CA GLY A 257 11.57 8.67 -7.10
C GLY A 257 12.13 8.34 -8.48
N TRP A 258 13.42 8.06 -8.56
CA TRP A 258 14.07 7.61 -9.78
C TRP A 258 14.96 6.40 -9.54
N VAL A 259 15.07 5.55 -10.56
CA VAL A 259 15.98 4.41 -10.59
C VAL A 259 16.75 4.43 -11.91
N SER A 260 18.07 4.25 -11.83
CA SER A 260 18.98 4.29 -12.96
C SER A 260 19.87 3.06 -13.00
N LEU A 261 20.04 2.49 -14.19
CA LEU A 261 20.97 1.40 -14.42
C LEU A 261 22.39 1.97 -14.62
N VAL A 262 23.35 1.48 -13.81
CA VAL A 262 24.76 1.89 -13.88
C VAL A 262 25.67 0.67 -14.00
N HIS A 263 26.82 0.84 -14.63
CA HIS A 263 27.85 -0.20 -14.70
C HIS A 263 28.44 -0.48 -13.31
N GLU A 264 28.46 -1.76 -12.89
CA GLU A 264 28.90 -2.19 -11.55
C GLU A 264 30.27 -1.61 -11.15
N LYS A 265 31.26 -1.68 -12.04
CA LYS A 265 32.66 -1.33 -11.72
C LYS A 265 32.95 0.16 -11.77
N THR A 266 32.28 0.89 -12.65
CA THR A 266 32.62 2.29 -12.96
C THR A 266 31.62 3.28 -12.41
N GLY A 267 30.40 2.83 -12.06
CA GLY A 267 29.29 3.72 -11.72
C GLY A 267 28.78 4.56 -12.89
N ALA A 268 29.32 4.36 -14.10
CA ALA A 268 28.89 5.09 -15.28
C ALA A 268 27.46 4.70 -15.69
N PRO A 269 26.61 5.64 -16.12
CA PRO A 269 25.27 5.32 -16.59
C PRO A 269 25.29 4.39 -17.80
N VAL A 270 24.38 3.40 -17.82
CA VAL A 270 24.12 2.60 -19.02
C VAL A 270 23.31 3.44 -20.00
N ILE A 271 23.73 3.49 -21.26
CA ILE A 271 23.07 4.28 -22.30
C ILE A 271 22.11 3.39 -23.09
N ASP A 272 20.87 3.83 -23.19
CA ASP A 272 19.82 3.21 -23.99
C ASP A 272 20.10 3.41 -25.49
N SER A 273 20.08 2.32 -26.25
CA SER A 273 20.47 2.31 -27.66
C SER A 273 19.45 3.01 -28.57
N HIS A 274 18.18 3.07 -28.14
CA HIS A 274 17.10 3.67 -28.92
C HIS A 274 17.06 5.20 -28.76
N SER A 275 17.26 5.70 -27.54
CA SER A 275 17.13 7.12 -27.20
C SER A 275 18.47 7.86 -27.07
N GLY A 276 19.59 7.14 -26.93
CA GLY A 276 20.92 7.72 -26.65
C GLY A 276 21.05 8.37 -25.27
N LYS A 277 20.09 8.12 -24.36
CA LYS A 277 20.04 8.68 -23.00
C LYS A 277 20.37 7.62 -21.96
N PRO A 278 20.76 8.01 -20.73
CA PRO A 278 20.86 7.07 -19.62
C PRO A 278 19.57 6.28 -19.41
N VAL A 279 19.69 4.97 -19.16
CA VAL A 279 18.58 4.11 -18.72
C VAL A 279 18.18 4.53 -17.31
N ARG A 280 17.15 5.38 -17.23
CA ARG A 280 16.61 5.94 -15.99
C ARG A 280 15.11 6.14 -16.13
N PHE A 281 14.39 5.71 -15.11
CA PHE A 281 12.94 5.83 -15.03
C PHE A 281 12.56 6.59 -13.76
N VAL A 282 11.34 7.15 -13.78
CA VAL A 282 10.71 7.77 -12.61
C VAL A 282 9.44 7.02 -12.18
N GLY A 283 9.11 7.14 -10.91
CA GLY A 283 7.84 6.74 -10.31
C GLY A 283 7.48 7.68 -9.16
N THR A 284 6.21 7.67 -8.76
CA THR A 284 5.75 8.46 -7.62
C THR A 284 6.05 7.72 -6.33
N ASN A 285 6.26 8.42 -5.22
CA ASN A 285 6.27 7.89 -3.86
C ASN A 285 5.34 8.80 -3.05
N PRO A 286 4.03 8.50 -2.97
CA PRO A 286 3.11 9.26 -2.14
C PRO A 286 3.54 9.15 -0.69
N ILE A 287 3.58 10.28 0.01
CA ILE A 287 3.87 10.43 1.43
C ILE A 287 3.24 11.74 1.88
N ASP A 288 2.46 11.75 2.94
CA ASP A 288 1.72 12.94 3.37
C ASP A 288 1.53 12.92 4.90
N ILE A 289 0.94 13.96 5.46
CA ILE A 289 0.76 14.17 6.91
C ILE A 289 -0.74 14.15 7.26
N PRO A 290 -1.14 13.47 8.34
CA PRO A 290 -2.52 13.52 8.82
C PRO A 290 -2.89 14.92 9.32
N ASN A 291 -4.07 15.42 8.95
CA ASN A 291 -4.51 16.76 9.31
C ASN A 291 -5.24 16.82 10.66
N CYS A 292 -4.63 16.23 11.70
CA CYS A 292 -5.19 16.18 13.05
C CYS A 292 -5.43 17.58 13.63
N ALA A 293 -4.63 18.58 13.20
CA ALA A 293 -4.65 19.93 13.72
C ALA A 293 -5.97 20.66 13.46
N ASN A 294 -6.67 20.37 12.37
CA ASN A 294 -7.97 20.98 12.06
C ASN A 294 -9.04 20.68 13.10
N CYS A 295 -8.88 19.64 13.92
CA CYS A 295 -9.79 19.31 15.02
C CYS A 295 -9.14 19.51 16.39
N HIS A 296 -7.90 19.06 16.57
CA HIS A 296 -7.24 18.94 17.88
C HIS A 296 -6.48 20.19 18.32
N SER A 297 -6.25 21.16 17.43
CA SER A 297 -5.62 22.44 17.81
C SER A 297 -6.62 23.54 18.18
N ASN A 298 -7.93 23.23 18.20
CA ASN A 298 -8.99 24.21 18.42
C ASN A 298 -10.15 23.64 19.26
N LYS A 299 -11.24 24.41 19.39
CA LYS A 299 -12.39 24.06 20.23
C LYS A 299 -13.19 22.85 19.71
N THR A 300 -13.05 22.45 18.45
CA THR A 300 -13.81 21.36 17.84
C THR A 300 -13.58 20.02 18.57
N ALA A 301 -12.32 19.62 18.80
CA ALA A 301 -12.05 18.41 19.60
C ALA A 301 -12.05 18.69 21.11
N ASN A 302 -11.59 19.87 21.53
CA ASN A 302 -11.26 20.17 22.93
C ASN A 302 -12.47 20.63 23.77
N GLY A 303 -13.50 21.21 23.13
CA GLY A 303 -14.58 21.92 23.82
C GLY A 303 -14.04 23.01 24.75
N ASP A 304 -14.75 23.24 25.86
CA ASP A 304 -14.30 24.14 26.93
C ASP A 304 -13.51 23.41 28.03
N LYS A 305 -13.44 22.08 27.97
CA LYS A 305 -12.83 21.23 29.01
C LYS A 305 -11.30 21.21 28.89
N PHE A 306 -10.79 20.89 27.72
CA PHE A 306 -9.36 20.71 27.49
C PHE A 306 -8.75 22.04 27.06
N THR A 307 -7.68 22.47 27.74
CA THR A 307 -7.14 23.83 27.54
C THR A 307 -5.62 23.89 27.46
N LEU A 308 -4.92 22.80 27.75
CA LEU A 308 -3.46 22.77 27.74
C LEU A 308 -2.89 23.02 26.34
N TYR A 309 -3.61 22.60 25.29
CA TYR A 309 -3.24 22.87 23.90
C TYR A 309 -3.03 24.36 23.60
N LYS A 310 -3.78 25.27 24.27
CA LYS A 310 -3.64 26.71 24.09
C LYS A 310 -2.31 27.20 24.62
N GLN A 311 -1.93 26.74 25.82
CA GLN A 311 -0.62 27.07 26.42
C GLN A 311 0.52 26.51 25.56
N GLU A 312 0.33 25.30 25.02
CA GLU A 312 1.27 24.69 24.11
C GLU A 312 1.50 25.55 22.87
N ARG A 313 0.41 25.95 22.22
CA ARG A 313 0.42 26.81 21.04
C ARG A 313 1.15 28.13 21.30
N GLU A 314 0.77 28.85 22.36
CA GLU A 314 1.32 30.18 22.66
C GLU A 314 2.83 30.14 22.95
N PHE A 315 3.32 29.08 23.61
CA PHE A 315 4.76 28.89 23.80
C PHE A 315 5.50 28.82 22.45
N TRP A 316 5.05 27.97 21.53
CA TRP A 316 5.73 27.81 20.24
C TRP A 316 5.60 29.06 19.37
N LYS A 317 4.46 29.76 19.42
CA LYS A 317 4.30 31.08 18.79
C LYS A 317 5.29 32.10 19.35
N GLY A 318 5.51 32.12 20.67
CA GLY A 318 6.49 32.98 21.32
C GLY A 318 7.94 32.71 20.89
N LEU A 319 8.23 31.51 20.39
CA LEU A 319 9.52 31.12 19.80
C LEU A 319 9.62 31.40 18.30
N GLY A 320 8.60 32.00 17.69
CA GLY A 320 8.59 32.33 16.26
C GLY A 320 8.06 31.21 15.36
N ALA A 321 7.43 30.17 15.91
CA ALA A 321 6.83 29.13 15.09
C ALA A 321 5.69 29.66 14.20
N SER A 322 5.57 29.09 13.00
CA SER A 322 4.40 29.27 12.16
C SER A 322 3.12 28.84 12.90
N ASP A 323 1.96 29.31 12.44
CA ASP A 323 0.69 28.86 13.03
C ASP A 323 0.49 27.35 12.87
N TRP A 324 0.93 26.79 11.76
CA TRP A 324 0.80 25.37 11.49
C TRP A 324 1.63 24.52 12.47
N ILE A 325 2.92 24.86 12.67
CA ILE A 325 3.79 24.14 13.61
C ILE A 325 3.29 24.29 15.05
N ALA A 326 2.88 25.49 15.47
CA ALA A 326 2.31 25.70 16.80
C ALA A 326 1.03 24.87 17.01
N ASN A 327 0.18 24.76 15.98
CA ASN A 327 -1.05 23.96 16.02
C ASN A 327 -0.76 22.45 16.08
N LEU A 328 0.29 21.97 15.42
CA LEU A 328 0.71 20.55 15.50
C LEU A 328 1.22 20.18 16.89
N LYS A 329 2.05 21.04 17.50
CA LYS A 329 2.49 20.85 18.89
C LYS A 329 1.31 20.84 19.86
N ALA A 330 0.38 21.78 19.68
CA ALA A 330 -0.86 21.85 20.45
C ALA A 330 -1.74 20.60 20.29
N THR A 331 -1.76 20.03 19.08
CA THR A 331 -2.52 18.82 18.76
C THR A 331 -2.04 17.62 19.56
N SER A 332 -0.72 17.41 19.68
CA SER A 332 -0.19 16.32 20.51
C SER A 332 -0.61 16.46 21.97
N VAL A 333 -0.54 17.67 22.53
CA VAL A 333 -0.99 17.95 23.90
C VAL A 333 -2.50 17.70 24.07
N SER A 334 -3.32 18.15 23.11
CA SER A 334 -4.77 17.88 23.10
C SER A 334 -5.06 16.38 23.10
N ILE A 335 -4.44 15.61 22.20
CA ILE A 335 -4.66 14.16 22.07
C ILE A 335 -4.29 13.45 23.38
N LEU A 336 -3.13 13.78 23.97
CA LEU A 336 -2.67 13.14 25.21
C LEU A 336 -3.52 13.54 26.42
N GLU A 337 -3.95 14.80 26.53
CA GLU A 337 -4.88 15.26 27.58
C GLU A 337 -6.22 14.53 27.50
N MET A 338 -6.77 14.40 26.28
CA MET A 338 -7.99 13.64 26.02
C MET A 338 -7.81 12.15 26.30
N HIS A 339 -6.64 11.59 26.00
CA HIS A 339 -6.34 10.18 26.24
C HIS A 339 -6.27 9.87 27.74
N ASP A 340 -5.61 10.71 28.54
CA ASP A 340 -5.58 10.59 30.00
C ASP A 340 -7.00 10.65 30.58
N ASP A 341 -7.82 11.61 30.16
CA ASP A 341 -9.20 11.77 30.65
C ASP A 341 -10.11 10.59 30.30
N ARG A 342 -10.01 10.08 29.06
CA ARG A 342 -10.95 9.08 28.53
C ARG A 342 -10.51 7.64 28.75
N ALA A 343 -9.20 7.39 28.79
CA ALA A 343 -8.63 6.06 28.92
C ALA A 343 -7.95 5.83 30.28
N GLY A 344 -7.85 6.85 31.14
CA GLY A 344 -7.25 6.73 32.47
C GLY A 344 -5.73 6.58 32.46
N THR A 345 -5.06 7.00 31.37
CA THR A 345 -3.60 7.09 31.33
C THR A 345 -3.10 8.30 32.14
N SER A 346 -1.78 8.44 32.24
CA SER A 346 -1.13 9.53 32.97
C SER A 346 0.04 10.14 32.17
N PHE A 347 -0.10 10.20 30.86
CA PHE A 347 0.90 10.73 29.95
C PHE A 347 1.22 12.20 30.22
N MET A 348 0.23 12.98 30.66
CA MET A 348 0.35 14.41 30.96
C MET A 348 0.67 14.71 32.42
N LYS A 349 0.87 13.68 33.28
CA LYS A 349 1.08 13.86 34.72
C LYS A 349 2.28 14.76 35.05
N ASN A 350 3.35 14.67 34.26
CA ASN A 350 4.58 15.44 34.45
C ASN A 350 4.68 16.63 33.49
N TYR A 351 3.59 16.97 32.78
CA TYR A 351 3.58 18.07 31.82
C TYR A 351 3.91 19.39 32.53
N ASN A 352 4.90 20.11 32.02
CA ASN A 352 5.35 21.36 32.60
C ASN A 352 5.29 22.50 31.58
N PRO A 353 4.23 23.33 31.60
CA PRO A 353 4.08 24.45 30.66
C PRO A 353 5.14 25.55 30.86
N ASN A 354 5.79 25.61 32.02
CA ASN A 354 6.84 26.59 32.32
C ASN A 354 8.25 26.11 31.90
N SER A 355 8.37 24.87 31.42
CA SER A 355 9.64 24.34 30.92
C SER A 355 10.09 25.12 29.68
N ARG A 356 11.39 25.37 29.57
CA ARG A 356 12.03 25.95 28.37
C ARG A 356 12.53 24.88 27.40
N SER A 357 12.20 23.61 27.63
CA SER A 357 12.57 22.50 26.75
C SER A 357 12.04 22.74 25.33
N LEU A 358 12.93 22.54 24.35
CA LEU A 358 12.63 22.63 22.92
C LEU A 358 12.45 21.25 22.26
N ASP A 359 12.60 20.18 23.06
CA ASP A 359 12.31 18.82 22.62
C ASP A 359 10.83 18.54 22.85
N ASN A 360 10.46 18.21 24.09
CA ASN A 360 9.07 18.16 24.52
C ASN A 360 8.89 18.70 25.95
N ARG A 361 7.63 18.98 26.33
CA ARG A 361 7.26 19.46 27.66
C ARG A 361 6.44 18.45 28.47
N LEU A 362 6.45 17.17 28.08
CA LEU A 362 5.74 16.09 28.78
C LEU A 362 6.38 15.70 30.11
N GLY A 363 7.67 16.02 30.31
CA GLY A 363 8.43 15.58 31.48
C GLY A 363 8.70 14.08 31.49
N ARG A 364 8.75 13.47 30.30
CA ARG A 364 9.00 12.05 30.02
C ARG A 364 9.32 11.84 28.53
N ASP A 365 9.68 10.61 28.17
CA ASP A 365 9.81 10.19 26.77
C ASP A 365 8.51 10.38 25.98
N PRO A 366 8.61 10.59 24.64
CA PRO A 366 7.46 10.61 23.75
C PRO A 366 6.58 9.37 23.90
N VAL A 367 5.29 9.54 23.67
CA VAL A 367 4.31 8.44 23.70
C VAL A 367 4.28 7.76 22.34
N LEU A 368 4.78 6.52 22.29
CA LEU A 368 4.69 5.65 21.12
C LEU A 368 3.48 4.73 21.27
N CYS A 369 2.41 4.97 20.50
CA CYS A 369 1.12 4.29 20.63
C CYS A 369 1.25 2.75 20.58
N GLN A 370 2.12 2.25 19.69
CA GLN A 370 2.34 0.83 19.46
C GLN A 370 3.12 0.13 20.59
N LYS A 371 3.66 0.87 21.57
CA LYS A 371 4.18 0.26 22.80
C LYS A 371 3.06 -0.24 23.72
N CYS A 372 1.79 0.09 23.43
CA CYS A 372 0.61 -0.36 24.18
C CYS A 372 -0.43 -1.03 23.28
N HIS A 373 -0.65 -0.51 22.08
CA HIS A 373 -1.65 -1.01 21.13
C HIS A 373 -1.00 -1.94 20.11
N ALA A 374 -1.61 -3.11 19.84
CA ALA A 374 -1.25 -3.88 18.66
C ALA A 374 -1.53 -3.09 17.38
N ASP A 375 -0.66 -3.27 16.41
CA ASP A 375 -0.70 -2.64 15.11
C ASP A 375 0.01 -3.50 14.07
N ASN A 376 -0.79 -4.22 13.27
CA ASN A 376 -0.28 -5.08 12.20
C ASN A 376 0.49 -4.29 11.13
N VAL A 377 0.28 -2.98 11.01
CA VAL A 377 0.96 -2.12 10.04
C VAL A 377 2.48 -2.18 10.20
N ILE A 378 2.97 -2.13 11.45
CA ILE A 378 4.40 -2.21 11.76
C ILE A 378 4.80 -3.57 12.33
N GLY A 379 3.90 -4.55 12.37
CA GLY A 379 4.18 -5.90 12.88
C GLY A 379 4.17 -6.04 14.41
N VAL A 380 3.54 -5.11 15.14
CA VAL A 380 3.28 -5.27 16.58
C VAL A 380 1.99 -6.07 16.76
N LEU A 381 2.11 -7.36 17.07
CA LEU A 381 0.96 -8.27 17.08
C LEU A 381 0.26 -8.40 18.45
N SER A 382 0.83 -7.79 19.49
CA SER A 382 0.35 -7.93 20.88
C SER A 382 0.08 -6.57 21.51
N SER A 383 -1.17 -6.35 21.91
CA SER A 383 -1.54 -5.26 22.82
C SER A 383 -1.18 -5.59 24.26
N LYS A 384 -0.93 -4.54 25.07
CA LYS A 384 -0.84 -4.63 26.53
C LYS A 384 -2.22 -4.85 27.16
N THR A 385 -2.21 -5.27 28.43
CA THR A 385 -3.40 -5.39 29.27
C THR A 385 -3.48 -4.25 30.29
N TYR A 386 -4.69 -3.95 30.76
CA TYR A 386 -4.95 -3.02 31.85
C TYR A 386 -6.06 -3.57 32.75
N LYS A 387 -6.10 -3.13 34.01
CA LYS A 387 -7.19 -3.43 34.93
C LYS A 387 -8.35 -2.49 34.65
N ASP A 388 -9.52 -3.01 34.28
CA ASP A 388 -10.74 -2.21 34.15
C ASP A 388 -11.06 -1.55 35.49
N PRO A 389 -11.07 -0.21 35.59
CA PRO A 389 -11.35 0.49 36.84
C PRO A 389 -12.73 0.20 37.41
N LYS A 390 -13.69 -0.23 36.58
CA LYS A 390 -15.07 -0.52 37.02
C LYS A 390 -15.24 -1.94 37.53
N THR A 391 -14.61 -2.92 36.89
CA THR A 391 -14.81 -4.35 37.19
C THR A 391 -13.61 -5.02 37.87
N GLY A 392 -12.43 -4.40 37.82
CA GLY A 392 -11.16 -4.98 38.26
C GLY A 392 -10.62 -6.09 37.36
N ALA A 393 -11.31 -6.41 36.27
CA ALA A 393 -10.92 -7.46 35.33
C ALA A 393 -9.74 -7.01 34.46
N ASP A 394 -8.87 -7.95 34.07
CA ASP A 394 -7.86 -7.67 33.05
C ASP A 394 -8.51 -7.54 31.68
N MET A 395 -8.28 -6.41 31.04
CA MET A 395 -8.77 -6.05 29.71
C MET A 395 -7.59 -5.90 28.77
N ILE A 396 -7.71 -6.45 27.56
CA ILE A 396 -6.74 -6.23 26.49
C ILE A 396 -7.03 -4.86 25.85
N ILE A 397 -5.99 -4.04 25.68
CA ILE A 397 -6.09 -2.77 24.97
C ILE A 397 -6.47 -3.04 23.51
N SER A 398 -7.51 -2.37 22.99
CA SER A 398 -7.91 -2.51 21.59
C SER A 398 -6.76 -2.12 20.64
N PRO A 399 -6.59 -2.80 19.50
CA PRO A 399 -5.54 -2.44 18.54
C PRO A 399 -5.72 -1.01 18.03
N LEU A 400 -4.62 -0.35 17.64
CA LEU A 400 -4.58 1.08 17.35
C LEU A 400 -5.61 1.47 16.28
N THR A 401 -5.65 0.69 15.21
CA THR A 401 -6.61 0.87 14.12
C THR A 401 -8.05 0.86 14.63
N GLN A 402 -8.44 -0.11 15.46
CA GLN A 402 -9.80 -0.16 16.01
C GLN A 402 -10.07 1.03 16.93
N ALA A 403 -9.15 1.33 17.85
CA ALA A 403 -9.30 2.39 18.84
C ALA A 403 -9.55 3.75 18.17
N MET A 404 -8.77 4.08 17.13
CA MET A 404 -8.93 5.33 16.39
C MET A 404 -10.24 5.37 15.62
N HIS A 405 -10.56 4.34 14.82
CA HIS A 405 -11.75 4.35 13.99
C HIS A 405 -13.04 4.37 14.81
N THR A 406 -13.13 3.59 15.90
CA THR A 406 -14.33 3.57 16.75
C THR A 406 -14.61 4.94 17.34
N VAL A 407 -13.59 5.68 17.81
CA VAL A 407 -13.80 7.01 18.39
C VAL A 407 -14.29 8.00 17.34
N HIS A 408 -13.58 8.09 16.21
CA HIS A 408 -13.84 9.14 15.20
C HIS A 408 -15.13 8.87 14.42
N GLN A 409 -15.35 7.64 13.94
CA GLN A 409 -16.56 7.31 13.19
C GLN A 409 -17.82 7.38 14.06
N THR A 410 -17.72 7.10 15.36
CA THR A 410 -18.87 7.24 16.27
C THR A 410 -19.15 8.70 16.57
N LYS A 411 -18.13 9.48 16.97
CA LYS A 411 -18.33 10.84 17.51
C LYS A 411 -18.35 11.95 16.46
N ALA A 412 -17.68 11.74 15.35
CA ALA A 412 -17.58 12.70 14.25
C ALA A 412 -17.65 11.96 12.90
N PRO A 413 -18.79 11.32 12.56
CA PRO A 413 -18.94 10.61 11.29
C PRO A 413 -18.94 11.52 10.07
N LEU A 414 -19.15 12.84 10.24
CA LEU A 414 -19.02 13.87 9.20
C LEU A 414 -19.67 13.47 7.84
N PRO A 415 -20.99 13.16 7.81
CA PRO A 415 -21.64 12.75 6.57
C PRO A 415 -21.75 13.90 5.56
N ASP A 416 -21.83 13.54 4.29
CA ASP A 416 -22.29 14.40 3.20
C ASP A 416 -23.80 14.29 2.98
N SER A 417 -24.34 14.98 1.97
CA SER A 417 -25.78 14.96 1.67
C SER A 417 -26.31 13.58 1.21
N TYR A 418 -25.43 12.65 0.88
CA TYR A 418 -25.74 11.28 0.48
C TYR A 418 -25.45 10.25 1.58
N GLY A 419 -25.01 10.70 2.76
CA GLY A 419 -24.68 9.85 3.92
C GLY A 419 -23.28 9.24 3.88
N ARG A 420 -22.38 9.69 2.98
CA ARG A 420 -20.99 9.20 2.95
C ARG A 420 -20.18 9.94 4.00
N THR A 421 -19.35 9.20 4.74
CA THR A 421 -18.48 9.82 5.75
C THR A 421 -17.28 10.54 5.12
N ALA A 422 -17.00 11.77 5.54
CA ALA A 422 -15.75 12.48 5.26
C ALA A 422 -14.69 12.28 6.35
N SER A 423 -15.04 11.58 7.45
CA SER A 423 -14.16 11.46 8.62
C SER A 423 -12.85 10.72 8.33
N CYS A 424 -12.82 9.90 7.27
CA CYS A 424 -11.59 9.30 6.76
C CYS A 424 -10.53 10.38 6.49
N GLN A 425 -10.89 11.44 5.79
CA GLN A 425 -9.99 12.54 5.39
C GLN A 425 -9.68 13.53 6.53
N GLY A 426 -10.28 13.32 7.73
CA GLY A 426 -9.80 13.95 8.96
C GLY A 426 -8.42 13.47 9.38
N CYS A 427 -8.04 12.25 8.98
CA CYS A 427 -6.74 11.64 9.31
C CYS A 427 -5.99 11.14 8.08
N HIS A 428 -6.68 10.49 7.14
CA HIS A 428 -6.07 9.98 5.91
C HIS A 428 -5.73 11.15 4.99
N PRO A 429 -4.47 11.28 4.54
CA PRO A 429 -4.02 12.51 3.93
C PRO A 429 -4.64 12.80 2.57
N ALA A 430 -4.88 14.09 2.32
CA ALA A 430 -5.56 14.60 1.14
C ALA A 430 -4.89 15.88 0.58
N HIS A 431 -3.64 16.19 0.98
CA HIS A 431 -2.97 17.39 0.48
C HIS A 431 -2.66 17.25 -1.01
N ARG A 432 -2.63 18.36 -1.73
CA ARG A 432 -2.39 18.39 -3.17
C ARG A 432 -0.93 18.75 -3.47
N GLN A 433 -0.42 18.32 -4.63
CA GLN A 433 0.94 18.67 -5.06
C GLN A 433 1.16 20.17 -5.23
N ASP A 434 0.12 20.91 -5.58
CA ASP A 434 0.18 22.36 -5.80
C ASP A 434 0.12 23.19 -4.51
N GLY A 435 0.11 22.55 -3.33
CA GLY A 435 0.07 23.20 -2.01
C GLY A 435 -1.25 23.92 -1.69
N LYS A 436 -2.24 23.77 -2.57
CA LYS A 436 -3.55 24.40 -2.45
C LYS A 436 -4.47 23.59 -1.54
N MET A 437 -5.26 24.30 -0.73
CA MET A 437 -6.23 23.72 0.20
C MET A 437 -7.68 23.88 -0.30
N GLU A 438 -7.87 24.53 -1.45
CA GLU A 438 -9.16 24.56 -2.13
C GLU A 438 -9.63 23.13 -2.38
N GLN A 439 -10.92 22.88 -2.12
CA GLN A 439 -11.55 21.59 -2.26
C GLN A 439 -11.03 20.48 -1.33
N TYR A 440 -10.20 20.80 -0.33
CA TYR A 440 -9.81 19.86 0.72
C TYR A 440 -11.06 19.38 1.51
N PRO A 441 -11.19 18.08 1.81
CA PRO A 441 -12.41 17.50 2.41
C PRO A 441 -12.79 18.04 3.79
N ILE A 442 -11.80 18.45 4.59
CA ILE A 442 -11.97 18.92 5.97
C ILE A 442 -11.55 20.38 6.10
N THR A 443 -12.48 21.21 6.57
CA THR A 443 -12.24 22.63 6.87
C THR A 443 -11.26 22.84 8.02
N ALA A 444 -10.67 24.04 8.13
CA ALA A 444 -9.72 24.38 9.19
C ALA A 444 -10.31 24.30 10.62
N ASP A 445 -11.63 24.36 10.75
CA ASP A 445 -12.36 24.15 12.02
C ASP A 445 -12.89 22.71 12.19
N GLY A 446 -12.46 21.78 11.35
CA GLY A 446 -12.68 20.34 11.53
C GLY A 446 -14.05 19.84 11.06
N LYS A 447 -14.76 20.61 10.21
CA LYS A 447 -16.06 20.23 9.62
C LYS A 447 -15.90 19.65 8.22
N ASN A 448 -16.91 18.90 7.77
CA ASN A 448 -17.00 18.42 6.40
C ASN A 448 -17.24 19.59 5.43
N ALA A 449 -16.30 19.84 4.51
CA ALA A 449 -16.44 20.86 3.48
C ALA A 449 -17.60 20.55 2.49
N TYR A 450 -17.98 19.29 2.37
CA TYR A 450 -18.99 18.78 1.44
C TYR A 450 -20.26 18.29 2.14
N GLU A 451 -20.53 18.73 3.37
CA GLU A 451 -21.72 18.35 4.15
C GLU A 451 -23.03 18.48 3.35
N LYS A 452 -23.13 19.53 2.52
CA LYS A 452 -24.32 19.85 1.70
C LYS A 452 -24.22 19.38 0.24
N SER A 453 -23.20 18.60 -0.09
CA SER A 453 -22.89 18.12 -1.44
C SER A 453 -22.39 16.66 -1.39
N ASP A 454 -21.52 16.25 -2.31
CA ASP A 454 -20.95 14.90 -2.38
C ASP A 454 -19.46 14.96 -2.01
N ASN A 455 -19.01 14.10 -1.09
CA ASN A 455 -17.58 14.04 -0.74
C ASN A 455 -16.69 13.66 -1.93
N ARG A 456 -17.24 12.97 -2.94
CA ARG A 456 -16.51 12.60 -4.17
C ARG A 456 -16.19 13.79 -5.07
N ASP A 457 -16.74 14.98 -4.79
CA ASP A 457 -16.36 16.22 -5.49
C ASP A 457 -15.07 16.83 -4.93
N ALA A 458 -14.54 16.30 -3.82
CA ALA A 458 -13.27 16.72 -3.30
C ALA A 458 -12.13 16.42 -4.28
N SER A 459 -11.20 17.37 -4.39
CA SER A 459 -10.01 17.21 -5.20
C SER A 459 -8.80 17.24 -4.28
N GLY A 460 -8.16 16.10 -4.03
CA GLY A 460 -6.84 16.16 -3.41
C GLY A 460 -6.28 14.91 -2.74
N GLY A 461 -5.02 14.68 -3.04
CA GLY A 461 -4.06 13.91 -2.27
C GLY A 461 -4.06 12.42 -2.47
N CYS A 462 -3.31 11.75 -1.61
CA CYS A 462 -2.89 10.35 -1.78
C CYS A 462 -4.07 9.37 -1.96
N TYR A 463 -5.26 9.74 -1.46
CA TYR A 463 -6.44 8.87 -1.47
C TYR A 463 -7.68 9.42 -2.19
N VAL A 464 -7.82 10.74 -2.37
CA VAL A 464 -9.04 11.33 -2.97
C VAL A 464 -8.77 11.80 -4.39
N GLY A 465 -9.49 11.22 -5.35
CA GLY A 465 -9.39 11.58 -6.77
C GLY A 465 -8.11 11.13 -7.48
N ARG A 466 -7.25 10.37 -6.81
CA ARG A 466 -6.02 9.81 -7.36
C ARG A 466 -6.22 8.47 -8.05
N ASP A 467 -7.05 7.60 -7.48
CA ASP A 467 -7.27 6.25 -7.98
C ASP A 467 -8.30 6.20 -9.12
N VAL A 468 -8.14 5.29 -10.08
CA VAL A 468 -9.10 5.05 -11.18
C VAL A 468 -10.54 4.90 -10.72
N HIS A 469 -10.76 4.24 -9.57
CA HIS A 469 -12.11 4.02 -9.07
C HIS A 469 -12.76 5.30 -8.54
N ALA A 470 -11.98 6.35 -8.29
CA ALA A 470 -12.42 7.68 -7.91
C ALA A 470 -12.26 8.71 -9.05
N ASN A 471 -11.83 8.30 -10.25
CA ASN A 471 -11.59 9.18 -11.39
C ASN A 471 -12.88 9.34 -12.23
N PRO A 472 -13.59 10.49 -12.16
CA PRO A 472 -14.82 10.71 -12.95
C PRO A 472 -14.56 10.80 -14.46
N ASN A 473 -13.30 10.98 -14.89
CA ASN A 473 -12.90 11.02 -16.29
C ASN A 473 -12.44 9.66 -16.82
N LYS A 474 -12.55 8.58 -16.03
CA LYS A 474 -12.32 7.23 -16.56
C LYS A 474 -13.14 7.04 -17.85
N ASP A 475 -12.46 6.54 -18.87
CA ASP A 475 -12.94 6.33 -20.25
C ASP A 475 -13.16 7.61 -21.09
N ARG A 476 -12.61 8.74 -20.65
CA ARG A 476 -12.63 10.02 -21.38
C ARG A 476 -11.27 10.73 -21.40
N ASP A 477 -10.25 10.10 -20.83
CA ASP A 477 -8.92 10.66 -20.64
C ASP A 477 -7.85 10.06 -21.58
N GLY A 478 -8.26 9.22 -22.56
CA GLY A 478 -7.37 8.61 -23.54
C GLY A 478 -6.65 7.34 -23.05
N ALA A 479 -7.06 6.80 -21.91
CA ALA A 479 -6.63 5.49 -21.39
C ALA A 479 -7.84 4.59 -21.08
N GLU A 480 -8.82 4.59 -21.98
CA GLU A 480 -10.04 3.80 -21.89
C GLU A 480 -9.72 2.32 -21.66
N SER A 481 -10.41 1.70 -20.71
CA SER A 481 -10.23 0.29 -20.38
C SER A 481 -11.57 -0.41 -20.10
N PRO A 482 -11.82 -1.61 -20.67
CA PRO A 482 -13.05 -2.33 -20.40
C PRO A 482 -13.19 -2.73 -18.92
N GLU A 483 -14.41 -2.66 -18.41
CA GLU A 483 -14.73 -3.05 -17.05
C GLU A 483 -15.23 -4.51 -17.03
N HIS A 484 -14.34 -5.43 -16.70
CA HIS A 484 -14.69 -6.84 -16.55
C HIS A 484 -15.24 -7.12 -15.15
N LEU A 485 -16.55 -6.92 -14.97
CA LEU A 485 -17.20 -6.91 -13.64
C LEU A 485 -17.97 -8.21 -13.32
N ASN A 486 -17.89 -8.63 -12.06
CA ASN A 486 -18.77 -9.65 -11.48
C ASN A 486 -20.14 -9.05 -11.08
N SER A 487 -21.00 -9.80 -10.37
CA SER A 487 -22.33 -9.32 -9.95
C SER A 487 -22.27 -8.13 -8.97
N ILE A 488 -21.31 -8.13 -8.04
CA ILE A 488 -21.03 -7.04 -7.12
C ILE A 488 -20.58 -5.80 -7.90
N GLY A 489 -19.58 -5.95 -8.77
CA GLY A 489 -19.05 -4.85 -9.57
C GLY A 489 -20.12 -4.20 -10.45
N LYS A 490 -20.96 -5.00 -11.11
CA LYS A 490 -22.09 -4.48 -11.92
C LYS A 490 -23.09 -3.69 -11.08
N TRP A 491 -23.36 -4.13 -9.86
CA TRP A 491 -24.21 -3.39 -8.94
C TRP A 491 -23.57 -2.08 -8.49
N MET A 492 -22.29 -2.11 -8.12
CA MET A 492 -21.53 -0.91 -7.75
C MET A 492 -21.48 0.11 -8.89
N GLN A 493 -21.25 -0.36 -10.12
CA GLN A 493 -21.28 0.48 -11.31
C GLN A 493 -22.65 1.14 -11.49
N SER A 494 -23.72 0.36 -11.43
CA SER A 494 -25.07 0.87 -11.73
C SER A 494 -25.62 1.80 -10.64
N ASN A 495 -25.25 1.58 -9.37
CA ASN A 495 -25.89 2.24 -8.23
C ASN A 495 -25.01 3.28 -7.53
N VAL A 496 -23.69 3.13 -7.60
CA VAL A 496 -22.75 3.96 -6.83
C VAL A 496 -21.82 4.76 -7.74
N SER A 497 -20.97 4.05 -8.49
CA SER A 497 -19.91 4.65 -9.31
C SER A 497 -20.47 5.42 -10.49
N LYS A 498 -21.32 4.76 -11.29
CA LYS A 498 -21.88 5.22 -12.58
C LYS A 498 -20.85 5.51 -13.69
N ILE A 499 -19.56 5.31 -13.44
CA ILE A 499 -18.52 5.29 -14.47
C ILE A 499 -18.79 4.13 -15.45
N GLY A 500 -18.45 4.31 -16.73
CA GLY A 500 -18.76 3.34 -17.79
C GLY A 500 -20.23 3.31 -18.24
N THR A 501 -21.12 4.01 -17.53
CA THR A 501 -22.54 4.16 -17.92
C THR A 501 -22.78 5.44 -18.72
N LYS A 502 -23.93 5.54 -19.40
CA LYS A 502 -24.35 6.76 -20.11
C LYS A 502 -24.57 7.96 -19.20
N GLU A 503 -24.78 7.74 -17.89
CA GLU A 503 -25.09 8.81 -16.94
C GLU A 503 -23.87 9.66 -16.58
N GLY A 504 -22.66 9.07 -16.63
CA GLY A 504 -21.45 9.72 -16.11
C GLY A 504 -21.44 9.77 -14.59
N GLY A 505 -20.41 9.21 -13.99
CA GLY A 505 -20.34 8.95 -12.55
C GLY A 505 -19.25 9.72 -11.82
N LYS A 506 -19.29 9.70 -10.48
CA LYS A 506 -18.26 10.26 -9.61
C LYS A 506 -17.31 9.21 -9.02
N GLY A 507 -17.44 7.96 -9.47
CA GLY A 507 -16.66 6.86 -8.93
C GLY A 507 -17.12 6.39 -7.54
N LEU A 508 -16.29 5.55 -6.94
CA LEU A 508 -16.48 4.94 -5.63
C LEU A 508 -15.93 5.83 -4.52
N TRP A 509 -16.43 5.61 -3.31
CA TRP A 509 -15.90 6.21 -2.08
C TRP A 509 -15.19 5.15 -1.22
N CYS A 510 -14.40 5.59 -0.24
CA CYS A 510 -13.54 4.72 0.57
C CYS A 510 -14.32 3.52 1.17
N THR A 511 -15.54 3.76 1.65
CA THR A 511 -16.38 2.74 2.31
C THR A 511 -16.97 1.72 1.34
N ASN A 512 -16.99 1.99 0.02
CA ASN A 512 -17.40 1.01 -0.97
C ASN A 512 -16.33 -0.08 -1.19
N CYS A 513 -15.07 0.20 -0.83
CA CYS A 513 -13.95 -0.75 -0.88
C CYS A 513 -13.59 -1.30 0.51
N HIS A 514 -13.58 -0.44 1.53
CA HIS A 514 -13.26 -0.81 2.91
C HIS A 514 -14.53 -1.10 3.71
N ASN A 515 -15.05 -2.32 3.59
CA ASN A 515 -16.26 -2.75 4.29
C ASN A 515 -16.18 -4.22 4.77
N GLN A 516 -17.24 -4.65 5.46
CA GLN A 516 -17.33 -5.99 6.02
C GLN A 516 -17.45 -7.08 4.95
N LEU A 517 -17.94 -6.78 3.74
CA LEU A 517 -18.15 -7.80 2.69
C LEU A 517 -16.83 -8.46 2.27
N THR A 518 -15.75 -7.69 2.16
CA THR A 518 -14.44 -8.22 1.81
C THR A 518 -14.01 -9.36 2.74
N ARG A 519 -14.29 -9.25 4.05
CA ARG A 519 -14.02 -10.31 5.04
C ARG A 519 -14.92 -11.52 4.85
N GLU A 520 -16.20 -11.29 4.58
CA GLU A 520 -17.16 -12.35 4.32
C GLU A 520 -16.81 -13.17 3.07
N LEU A 521 -16.40 -12.49 1.99
CA LEU A 521 -15.96 -13.12 0.75
C LEU A 521 -14.67 -13.93 1.01
N TYR A 522 -13.69 -13.31 1.68
CA TYR A 522 -12.41 -13.96 2.00
C TYR A 522 -12.59 -15.23 2.85
N GLN A 523 -13.44 -15.20 3.88
CA GLN A 523 -13.71 -16.38 4.71
C GLN A 523 -14.21 -17.57 3.88
N ARG A 524 -15.00 -17.31 2.83
CA ARG A 524 -15.68 -18.34 2.02
C ARG A 524 -14.87 -18.79 0.79
N ASP A 525 -13.71 -18.19 0.55
CA ASP A 525 -12.80 -18.62 -0.51
C ASP A 525 -12.05 -19.91 -0.12
N ASN A 526 -11.92 -20.85 -1.05
CA ASN A 526 -10.99 -21.97 -0.98
C ASN A 526 -10.62 -22.33 -2.42
N LEU A 527 -9.76 -21.51 -2.99
CA LEU A 527 -9.37 -21.51 -4.38
C LEU A 527 -8.31 -22.58 -4.64
N THR A 528 -8.36 -23.17 -5.83
CA THR A 528 -7.26 -23.95 -6.40
C THR A 528 -6.54 -23.17 -7.50
N ASN A 529 -7.23 -22.20 -8.12
CA ASN A 529 -6.66 -21.22 -9.03
C ASN A 529 -7.53 -19.95 -9.01
N ALA A 530 -6.94 -18.82 -8.61
CA ALA A 530 -7.60 -17.53 -8.49
C ALA A 530 -7.96 -16.93 -9.86
N PHE A 531 -7.03 -16.93 -10.82
CA PHE A 531 -7.27 -16.38 -12.17
C PHE A 531 -8.37 -17.11 -12.94
N LYS A 532 -8.65 -18.37 -12.61
CA LYS A 532 -9.73 -19.16 -13.20
C LYS A 532 -10.94 -19.28 -12.28
N GLN A 533 -10.86 -18.78 -11.05
CA GLN A 533 -11.85 -18.96 -9.99
C GLN A 533 -12.28 -20.42 -9.79
N THR A 534 -11.34 -21.36 -9.89
CA THR A 534 -11.60 -22.78 -9.58
C THR A 534 -11.41 -23.03 -8.09
N GLY A 535 -12.16 -24.00 -7.55
CA GLY A 535 -12.29 -24.22 -6.11
C GLY A 535 -13.65 -23.72 -5.61
N SER A 536 -13.71 -23.22 -4.38
CA SER A 536 -14.91 -22.62 -3.80
C SER A 536 -14.75 -21.12 -3.65
N THR A 537 -15.72 -20.37 -4.15
CA THR A 537 -15.84 -18.92 -3.93
C THR A 537 -17.29 -18.50 -4.16
N ILE A 538 -17.72 -17.44 -3.49
CA ILE A 538 -19.04 -16.82 -3.72
C ILE A 538 -18.96 -15.56 -4.59
N ARG A 539 -17.76 -15.10 -4.94
CA ARG A 539 -17.53 -13.86 -5.73
C ARG A 539 -18.08 -13.94 -7.14
N ASN A 540 -18.24 -15.15 -7.67
CA ASN A 540 -18.78 -15.43 -9.00
C ASN A 540 -20.29 -15.73 -9.02
N LYS A 541 -20.98 -15.53 -7.90
CA LYS A 541 -22.40 -15.85 -7.75
C LYS A 541 -23.29 -14.62 -7.94
N PRO A 542 -24.59 -14.79 -8.27
CA PRO A 542 -25.58 -13.72 -8.19
C PRO A 542 -25.64 -13.11 -6.77
N LEU A 543 -26.07 -11.85 -6.66
CA LEU A 543 -26.12 -11.16 -5.37
C LEU A 543 -27.02 -11.86 -4.34
N GLU A 544 -28.10 -12.48 -4.80
CA GLU A 544 -29.05 -13.22 -3.95
C GLU A 544 -28.38 -14.44 -3.30
N GLU A 545 -27.53 -15.13 -4.04
CA GLU A 545 -26.74 -16.24 -3.53
C GLU A 545 -25.63 -15.76 -2.58
N ILE A 546 -25.02 -14.61 -2.88
CA ILE A 546 -24.04 -13.97 -1.99
C ILE A 546 -24.70 -13.59 -0.66
N ALA A 547 -25.82 -12.88 -0.68
CA ALA A 547 -26.56 -12.50 0.52
C ALA A 547 -26.93 -13.73 1.38
N LYS A 548 -27.43 -14.79 0.73
CA LYS A 548 -27.76 -16.06 1.39
C LYS A 548 -26.53 -16.73 2.01
N ALA A 549 -25.41 -16.77 1.30
CA ALA A 549 -24.17 -17.37 1.79
C ALA A 549 -23.54 -16.57 2.94
N VAL A 550 -23.70 -15.24 2.92
CA VAL A 550 -23.29 -14.35 4.00
C VAL A 550 -24.23 -14.47 5.21
N GLY A 551 -25.51 -14.77 4.97
CA GLY A 551 -26.52 -14.88 6.02
C GLY A 551 -27.22 -13.54 6.31
N VAL A 552 -27.32 -12.67 5.31
CA VAL A 552 -27.94 -11.34 5.41
C VAL A 552 -29.08 -11.18 4.42
N SER A 553 -29.96 -10.21 4.66
CA SER A 553 -30.97 -9.82 3.68
C SER A 553 -30.32 -9.15 2.45
N MET A 554 -31.03 -9.14 1.32
CA MET A 554 -30.57 -8.38 0.15
C MET A 554 -30.47 -6.89 0.43
N ASP A 555 -31.31 -6.35 1.31
CA ASP A 555 -31.27 -4.94 1.68
C ASP A 555 -30.07 -4.63 2.58
N ASP A 556 -29.72 -5.51 3.51
CA ASP A 556 -28.49 -5.36 4.30
C ASP A 556 -27.25 -5.49 3.41
N LEU A 557 -27.21 -6.46 2.48
CA LEU A 557 -26.10 -6.58 1.54
C LEU A 557 -25.90 -5.27 0.76
N LYS A 558 -26.97 -4.67 0.24
CA LYS A 558 -26.88 -3.41 -0.52
C LYS A 558 -26.50 -2.22 0.36
N ASN A 559 -27.17 -2.04 1.49
CA ASN A 559 -27.13 -0.78 2.24
C ASN A 559 -26.13 -0.77 3.41
N LYS A 560 -25.60 -1.93 3.83
CA LYS A 560 -24.61 -2.02 4.93
C LYS A 560 -23.28 -2.63 4.51
N TYR A 561 -23.26 -3.38 3.41
CA TYR A 561 -22.05 -4.05 2.93
C TYR A 561 -21.51 -3.38 1.66
N LEU A 562 -22.36 -3.12 0.66
CA LEU A 562 -21.93 -2.55 -0.62
C LEU A 562 -21.88 -1.01 -0.62
N ASP A 563 -22.93 -0.33 -0.17
CA ASP A 563 -22.99 1.14 -0.06
C ASP A 563 -23.37 1.59 1.37
N PRO A 564 -22.51 1.30 2.37
CA PRO A 564 -22.76 1.69 3.75
C PRO A 564 -22.77 3.22 3.92
N LYS A 565 -23.78 3.72 4.63
CA LYS A 565 -24.04 5.15 4.86
C LYS A 565 -24.19 5.44 6.35
N VAL A 566 -23.71 6.60 6.77
CA VAL A 566 -23.81 7.09 8.15
C VAL A 566 -25.27 7.17 8.58
N VAL A 567 -25.57 6.70 9.79
CA VAL A 567 -26.90 6.77 10.41
C VAL A 567 -26.79 7.54 11.73
N LEU A 568 -27.10 8.83 11.69
CA LEU A 568 -26.98 9.69 12.87
C LEU A 568 -28.10 9.43 13.89
N ASN A 569 -27.72 9.35 15.15
CA ASN A 569 -28.65 9.43 16.28
C ASN A 569 -28.97 10.89 16.65
N ALA A 570 -29.81 11.09 17.67
CA ALA A 570 -30.23 12.43 18.12
C ALA A 570 -29.09 13.34 18.62
N LYS A 571 -27.88 12.78 18.87
CA LYS A 571 -26.68 13.53 19.26
C LYS A 571 -25.74 13.81 18.08
N GLY A 572 -26.11 13.42 16.85
CA GLY A 572 -25.23 13.54 15.69
C GLY A 572 -24.10 12.50 15.67
N GLU A 573 -24.25 11.40 16.41
CA GLU A 573 -23.27 10.31 16.47
C GLU A 573 -23.77 9.14 15.60
N ASP A 574 -22.85 8.40 14.97
CA ASP A 574 -23.18 7.12 14.33
C ASP A 574 -23.13 5.98 15.35
N THR A 575 -23.94 4.94 15.17
CA THR A 575 -24.02 3.81 16.12
C THR A 575 -23.57 2.50 15.48
N PRO A 576 -22.75 1.68 16.18
CA PRO A 576 -22.39 0.34 15.70
C PRO A 576 -23.61 -0.50 15.32
N GLY A 577 -23.57 -1.14 14.14
CA GLY A 577 -24.64 -1.97 13.59
C GLY A 577 -25.69 -1.24 12.76
N SER A 578 -25.76 0.09 12.81
CA SER A 578 -26.74 0.88 12.04
C SER A 578 -26.28 1.18 10.61
N SER A 579 -25.07 1.75 10.45
CA SER A 579 -24.54 2.24 9.16
C SER A 579 -23.82 1.20 8.30
N GLY A 580 -23.41 0.06 8.88
CA GLY A 580 -22.47 -0.87 8.25
C GLY A 580 -21.01 -0.40 8.24
N ILE A 581 -20.76 0.92 8.32
CA ILE A 581 -19.41 1.52 8.39
C ILE A 581 -18.68 1.05 9.66
N LEU A 582 -19.37 1.15 10.82
CA LEU A 582 -18.81 0.76 12.11
C LEU A 582 -18.73 -0.76 12.32
N GLU A 583 -19.41 -1.57 11.50
CA GLU A 583 -19.40 -3.04 11.60
C GLU A 583 -17.97 -3.58 11.44
N THR A 584 -17.21 -3.01 10.51
CA THR A 584 -15.80 -3.37 10.25
C THR A 584 -14.91 -3.17 11.48
N TRP A 585 -15.27 -2.25 12.38
CA TRP A 585 -14.49 -1.91 13.56
C TRP A 585 -15.11 -2.46 14.86
N ALA A 586 -16.24 -3.17 14.75
CA ALA A 586 -16.96 -3.70 15.89
C ALA A 586 -16.14 -4.77 16.62
N ALA A 587 -16.28 -4.80 17.96
CA ALA A 587 -15.64 -5.82 18.77
C ALA A 587 -16.12 -7.24 18.41
N LYS A 588 -17.43 -7.37 18.11
CA LYS A 588 -18.07 -8.59 17.59
C LYS A 588 -18.34 -8.41 16.11
N ARG A 589 -17.59 -9.11 15.27
CA ARG A 589 -17.78 -9.22 13.82
C ARG A 589 -17.12 -10.51 13.34
N LEU A 590 -17.35 -10.90 12.09
CA LEU A 590 -16.53 -11.94 11.48
C LEU A 590 -15.07 -11.44 11.35
N VAL A 591 -14.16 -12.23 11.91
CA VAL A 591 -12.72 -12.16 11.67
C VAL A 591 -12.35 -13.44 10.92
N PRO A 592 -11.84 -13.37 9.68
CA PRO A 592 -11.55 -14.57 8.92
C PRO A 592 -10.51 -15.49 9.58
N ASP A 593 -10.57 -16.77 9.23
CA ASP A 593 -9.63 -17.78 9.72
C ASP A 593 -8.22 -17.58 9.14
N ILE A 594 -7.20 -17.78 9.98
CA ILE A 594 -5.78 -17.59 9.64
C ILE A 594 -5.08 -18.92 9.31
N ALA A 595 -5.39 -19.98 10.05
CA ALA A 595 -4.72 -21.28 9.96
C ALA A 595 -5.52 -22.39 10.66
N VAL A 596 -5.14 -23.65 10.42
CA VAL A 596 -5.58 -24.79 11.22
C VAL A 596 -4.49 -25.16 12.22
N ILE A 597 -4.86 -25.31 13.49
CA ILE A 597 -3.95 -25.69 14.58
C ILE A 597 -4.28 -27.07 15.14
N ALA A 598 -3.31 -27.71 15.78
CA ALA A 598 -3.53 -28.92 16.58
C ALA A 598 -4.13 -28.57 17.95
N LEU A 599 -4.99 -29.46 18.43
CA LEU A 599 -5.62 -29.37 19.74
C LEU A 599 -5.10 -30.45 20.68
N LYS A 600 -5.06 -30.14 21.98
CA LYS A 600 -4.79 -31.08 23.06
C LYS A 600 -5.72 -30.74 24.23
N ASP A 601 -6.41 -31.76 24.76
CA ASP A 601 -7.29 -31.65 25.93
C ASP A 601 -8.34 -30.51 25.84
N GLY A 602 -8.84 -30.22 24.63
CA GLY A 602 -9.85 -29.20 24.38
C GLY A 602 -9.31 -27.78 24.16
N GLY A 603 -7.99 -27.57 24.17
CA GLY A 603 -7.34 -26.29 23.85
C GLY A 603 -6.23 -26.42 22.80
N PRO A 604 -5.55 -25.31 22.43
CA PRO A 604 -4.41 -25.33 21.52
C PRO A 604 -3.29 -26.24 22.05
N MET A 605 -2.71 -27.07 21.18
CA MET A 605 -1.47 -27.76 21.49
C MET A 605 -0.32 -26.74 21.45
N VAL A 606 0.27 -26.49 22.62
CA VAL A 606 1.33 -25.50 22.85
C VAL A 606 2.64 -26.19 23.18
N SER A 607 3.73 -25.72 22.59
CA SER A 607 5.11 -25.96 23.03
C SER A 607 5.69 -24.70 23.68
N LYS A 608 6.70 -24.89 24.53
CA LYS A 608 7.53 -23.82 25.06
C LYS A 608 8.98 -24.09 24.74
N ASP A 609 9.74 -23.05 24.46
CA ASP A 609 11.18 -23.15 24.26
C ASP A 609 11.98 -22.94 25.56
N GLU A 610 13.30 -22.77 25.42
CA GLU A 610 14.24 -22.60 26.55
C GLU A 610 13.92 -21.37 27.41
N ASP A 611 13.42 -20.29 26.79
CA ASP A 611 13.12 -19.02 27.46
C ASP A 611 11.65 -18.93 27.89
N GLY A 612 10.88 -19.99 27.61
CA GLY A 612 9.47 -20.13 27.99
C GLY A 612 8.50 -19.53 26.97
N ASP A 613 8.99 -19.09 25.82
CA ASP A 613 8.19 -18.52 24.74
C ASP A 613 7.26 -19.59 24.17
N ILE A 614 6.00 -19.20 23.97
CA ILE A 614 4.92 -20.09 23.55
C ILE A 614 4.88 -20.18 22.03
N SER A 615 4.65 -21.39 21.51
CA SER A 615 4.28 -21.60 20.12
C SER A 615 3.18 -22.66 19.98
N VAL A 616 2.14 -22.33 19.22
CA VAL A 616 1.11 -23.29 18.82
C VAL A 616 1.53 -24.13 17.62
N SER A 617 1.07 -25.37 17.57
CA SER A 617 1.32 -26.27 16.44
C SER A 617 0.39 -25.97 15.25
N ILE A 618 0.89 -25.24 14.26
CA ILE A 618 0.17 -25.01 12.98
C ILE A 618 0.23 -26.29 12.14
N LEU A 619 -0.93 -26.80 11.74
CA LEU A 619 -1.08 -27.96 10.85
C LEU A 619 -1.24 -27.58 9.39
N SER A 620 -1.82 -26.41 9.11
CA SER A 620 -1.99 -25.89 7.75
C SER A 620 -2.10 -24.37 7.76
N ALA A 621 -1.40 -23.73 6.82
CA ALA A 621 -1.56 -22.31 6.51
C ALA A 621 -2.81 -22.02 5.67
N ASN A 622 -3.40 -23.02 4.99
CA ASN A 622 -4.73 -22.89 4.38
C ASN A 622 -5.78 -23.19 5.47
N PRO A 623 -6.55 -22.19 5.94
CA PRO A 623 -7.57 -22.38 6.96
C PRO A 623 -8.79 -23.17 6.45
N ALA A 624 -9.01 -23.22 5.14
CA ALA A 624 -10.15 -23.88 4.51
C ALA A 624 -9.87 -25.34 4.09
N VAL A 625 -8.70 -25.89 4.47
CA VAL A 625 -8.38 -27.30 4.25
C VAL A 625 -9.35 -28.20 5.03
N ASP A 626 -9.69 -29.37 4.48
CA ASP A 626 -10.44 -30.37 5.23
C ASP A 626 -9.57 -30.90 6.39
N VAL A 627 -9.92 -30.51 7.61
CA VAL A 627 -9.19 -30.88 8.83
C VAL A 627 -9.05 -32.39 9.02
N LYS A 628 -9.95 -33.20 8.45
CA LYS A 628 -9.89 -34.67 8.52
C LYS A 628 -8.74 -35.25 7.70
N THR A 629 -8.22 -34.49 6.74
CA THR A 629 -7.10 -34.88 5.89
C THR A 629 -5.74 -34.61 6.53
N LEU A 630 -5.72 -33.81 7.61
CA LEU A 630 -4.48 -33.42 8.28
C LEU A 630 -3.97 -34.51 9.20
N LYS A 631 -2.66 -34.75 9.15
CA LYS A 631 -1.99 -35.65 10.09
C LYS A 631 -1.80 -34.93 11.43
N LEU A 632 -2.36 -35.50 12.50
CA LEU A 632 -2.18 -34.97 13.84
C LEU A 632 -0.80 -35.34 14.42
N PRO A 633 -0.12 -34.41 15.12
CA PRO A 633 1.10 -34.70 15.86
C PRO A 633 0.80 -35.59 17.07
N ALA A 634 1.85 -36.23 17.60
CA ALA A 634 1.72 -37.12 18.75
C ALA A 634 1.12 -36.40 19.97
N GLY A 635 0.10 -36.99 20.59
CA GLY A 635 -0.59 -36.43 21.76
C GLY A 635 -1.63 -35.34 21.43
N ALA A 636 -1.86 -35.01 20.15
CA ALA A 636 -2.96 -34.15 19.76
C ALA A 636 -4.28 -34.93 19.77
N THR A 637 -5.34 -34.29 20.25
CA THR A 637 -6.69 -34.86 20.35
C THR A 637 -7.62 -34.37 19.23
N GLY A 638 -7.19 -33.39 18.44
CA GLY A 638 -7.96 -32.87 17.32
C GLY A 638 -7.25 -31.75 16.56
N ALA A 639 -7.99 -31.10 15.67
CA ALA A 639 -7.56 -29.94 14.92
C ALA A 639 -8.75 -28.99 14.69
N THR A 640 -8.49 -27.69 14.59
CA THR A 640 -9.51 -26.69 14.25
C THR A 640 -8.90 -25.52 13.51
N ALA A 641 -9.68 -24.93 12.59
CA ALA A 641 -9.39 -23.60 12.08
C ALA A 641 -9.56 -22.57 13.21
N VAL A 642 -8.73 -21.54 13.21
CA VAL A 642 -8.82 -20.43 14.15
C VAL A 642 -8.80 -19.08 13.41
N PRO A 643 -9.51 -18.07 13.94
CA PRO A 643 -9.52 -16.70 13.43
C PRO A 643 -8.19 -15.97 13.62
N TYR A 644 -7.96 -14.89 12.85
CA TYR A 644 -6.81 -14.01 13.04
C TYR A 644 -6.70 -13.40 14.44
N ASP A 645 -7.81 -13.17 15.14
CA ASP A 645 -7.79 -12.61 16.50
C ASP A 645 -7.24 -13.59 17.55
N ALA A 646 -7.17 -14.89 17.24
CA ALA A 646 -6.46 -15.88 18.05
C ALA A 646 -4.92 -15.75 17.91
N ALA A 647 -4.44 -15.15 16.81
CA ALA A 647 -3.02 -15.05 16.50
C ALA A 647 -2.43 -13.64 16.71
N THR A 648 -3.25 -12.59 16.63
CA THR A 648 -2.82 -11.19 16.81
C THR A 648 -3.93 -10.37 17.46
N HIS A 649 -3.58 -9.55 18.44
CA HIS A 649 -4.49 -8.55 19.01
C HIS A 649 -4.82 -7.44 17.99
N GLY A 650 -4.02 -7.31 16.92
CA GLY A 650 -4.30 -6.50 15.73
C GLY A 650 -5.44 -7.01 14.86
N ARG A 651 -5.92 -8.24 15.10
CA ARG A 651 -6.95 -8.94 14.29
C ARG A 651 -6.52 -9.00 12.82
N ASP A 652 -7.46 -8.91 11.88
CA ASP A 652 -7.24 -8.91 10.43
C ASP A 652 -7.00 -7.51 9.82
N TYR A 653 -6.91 -6.44 10.63
CA TYR A 653 -6.68 -5.10 10.11
C TYR A 653 -5.32 -5.01 9.41
N TRP A 654 -5.27 -4.38 8.24
CA TRP A 654 -4.07 -4.26 7.39
C TRP A 654 -3.48 -5.59 6.88
N LEU A 655 -4.18 -6.70 7.10
CA LEU A 655 -3.88 -8.00 6.51
C LEU A 655 -4.83 -8.25 5.33
N SER A 656 -4.54 -9.24 4.50
CA SER A 656 -5.32 -9.47 3.27
C SER A 656 -6.83 -9.56 3.50
N PRO A 657 -7.36 -10.30 4.50
CA PRO A 657 -8.80 -10.37 4.69
C PRO A 657 -9.46 -9.02 5.00
N GLY A 658 -8.72 -8.08 5.58
CA GLY A 658 -9.21 -6.76 5.94
C GLY A 658 -8.97 -5.67 4.89
N ALA A 659 -8.28 -5.99 3.79
CA ALA A 659 -7.92 -5.08 2.72
C ALA A 659 -8.73 -5.36 1.44
N PRO A 660 -9.07 -4.34 0.63
CA PRO A 660 -9.86 -4.51 -0.58
C PRO A 660 -9.16 -5.41 -1.62
N HIS A 661 -9.95 -6.13 -2.42
CA HIS A 661 -9.45 -6.92 -3.55
C HIS A 661 -10.13 -6.52 -4.86
N CYS A 662 -9.40 -6.55 -5.98
CA CYS A 662 -9.98 -6.48 -7.32
C CYS A 662 -11.05 -7.56 -7.49
N ALA A 663 -10.79 -8.77 -6.98
CA ALA A 663 -11.75 -9.89 -6.97
C ALA A 663 -13.06 -9.64 -6.22
N ASP A 664 -13.18 -8.57 -5.42
CA ASP A 664 -14.45 -8.17 -4.80
C ASP A 664 -15.45 -7.71 -5.89
N CYS A 665 -14.99 -7.01 -6.94
CA CYS A 665 -15.84 -6.40 -7.97
C CYS A 665 -15.57 -6.91 -9.40
N HIS A 666 -14.37 -7.39 -9.68
CA HIS A 666 -13.97 -7.85 -11.02
C HIS A 666 -14.20 -9.35 -11.23
N ALA A 667 -14.48 -9.72 -12.47
CA ALA A 667 -14.60 -11.11 -12.90
C ALA A 667 -13.23 -11.68 -13.26
N ALA A 668 -13.01 -12.96 -12.96
CA ALA A 668 -11.85 -13.68 -13.46
C ALA A 668 -11.77 -13.63 -15.01
N PRO A 669 -10.57 -13.52 -15.61
CA PRO A 669 -9.25 -13.59 -14.97
C PRO A 669 -8.67 -12.24 -14.47
N TYR A 670 -9.47 -11.17 -14.41
CA TYR A 670 -9.03 -9.81 -14.05
C TYR A 670 -8.99 -9.59 -12.53
N VAL A 671 -8.29 -10.49 -11.83
CA VAL A 671 -8.28 -10.59 -10.37
C VAL A 671 -6.87 -10.88 -9.87
N GLU A 672 -6.64 -10.68 -8.58
CA GLU A 672 -5.39 -11.07 -7.94
C GLU A 672 -5.12 -12.57 -8.01
N GLY A 673 -3.85 -12.95 -7.83
CA GLY A 673 -3.47 -14.35 -7.62
C GLY A 673 -3.84 -14.85 -6.22
N GLN A 674 -3.60 -16.13 -5.97
CA GLN A 674 -3.72 -16.68 -4.62
C GLN A 674 -2.69 -16.08 -3.66
N GLY A 675 -2.95 -16.21 -2.36
CA GLY A 675 -1.98 -15.96 -1.30
C GLY A 675 -1.06 -17.14 -1.03
N GLY A 676 -0.22 -17.00 -0.01
CA GLY A 676 0.63 -18.05 0.54
C GLY A 676 2.09 -17.65 0.72
N ALA A 677 2.69 -16.92 -0.23
CA ALA A 677 4.10 -16.51 -0.10
C ALA A 677 4.34 -15.53 1.06
N ALA A 678 3.32 -14.73 1.40
CA ALA A 678 3.39 -13.71 2.45
C ALA A 678 2.67 -14.12 3.73
N TYR A 679 2.46 -15.43 3.99
CA TYR A 679 1.85 -15.90 5.23
C TYR A 679 2.60 -15.33 6.45
N PRO A 680 1.90 -14.79 7.48
CA PRO A 680 0.46 -14.84 7.70
C PRO A 680 -0.34 -13.65 7.15
N ILE A 681 0.25 -12.76 6.35
CA ILE A 681 -0.47 -11.60 5.78
C ILE A 681 -1.52 -12.06 4.75
N ASN A 682 -1.24 -13.14 4.02
CA ASN A 682 -2.18 -13.83 3.14
C ASN A 682 -2.15 -15.34 3.37
N GLN A 683 -3.19 -16.06 2.95
CA GLN A 683 -3.28 -17.51 3.07
C GLN A 683 -3.28 -18.19 1.69
N PRO A 684 -2.68 -19.39 1.57
CA PRO A 684 -2.95 -20.26 0.43
C PRO A 684 -4.45 -20.63 0.38
N GLY A 685 -4.99 -20.82 -0.82
CA GLY A 685 -6.41 -21.06 -1.05
C GLY A 685 -7.31 -19.82 -0.92
N LYS A 686 -6.73 -18.65 -0.64
CA LYS A 686 -7.43 -17.35 -0.58
C LYS A 686 -6.84 -16.40 -1.61
N TYR A 687 -7.58 -15.34 -1.97
CA TYR A 687 -6.98 -14.26 -2.75
C TYR A 687 -5.87 -13.57 -1.96
N SER A 688 -4.82 -13.15 -2.64
CA SER A 688 -3.86 -12.20 -2.10
C SER A 688 -4.30 -10.78 -2.39
N VAL A 689 -3.85 -9.81 -1.59
CA VAL A 689 -3.92 -8.40 -1.98
C VAL A 689 -3.00 -8.09 -3.16
N MET A 690 -3.35 -7.05 -3.92
CA MET A 690 -2.63 -6.59 -5.11
C MET A 690 -1.11 -6.50 -4.93
N ARG A 691 -0.64 -5.97 -3.79
CA ARG A 691 0.80 -5.75 -3.53
C ARG A 691 1.64 -7.04 -3.53
N TYR A 692 1.04 -8.17 -3.18
CA TYR A 692 1.72 -9.47 -3.16
C TYR A 692 1.40 -10.34 -4.38
N SER A 693 0.56 -9.84 -5.29
CA SER A 693 0.12 -10.57 -6.47
C SER A 693 1.06 -10.38 -7.65
N LYS A 694 1.26 -11.48 -8.38
CA LYS A 694 2.05 -11.54 -9.60
C LYS A 694 1.25 -12.20 -10.71
N GLY A 695 1.46 -11.75 -11.94
CA GLY A 695 0.87 -12.29 -13.16
C GLY A 695 1.93 -12.64 -14.19
N HIS A 696 1.62 -12.40 -15.46
CA HIS A 696 2.46 -12.59 -16.65
C HIS A 696 3.98 -12.68 -16.38
N ALA A 697 4.54 -13.91 -16.46
CA ALA A 697 5.96 -14.21 -16.26
C ALA A 697 6.57 -13.74 -14.92
N GLY A 698 5.76 -13.60 -13.86
CA GLY A 698 6.23 -13.19 -12.53
C GLY A 698 6.34 -11.68 -12.34
N LEU A 699 5.81 -10.88 -13.27
CA LEU A 699 5.62 -9.44 -13.07
C LEU A 699 4.63 -9.21 -11.94
N SER A 700 4.94 -8.30 -11.02
CA SER A 700 4.00 -7.86 -10.01
C SER A 700 2.84 -7.13 -10.67
N CYS A 701 1.63 -7.23 -10.11
CA CYS A 701 0.49 -6.47 -10.63
C CYS A 701 0.79 -4.97 -10.66
N GLN A 702 1.54 -4.47 -9.67
CA GLN A 702 1.95 -3.07 -9.60
C GLN A 702 2.87 -2.64 -10.74
N ALA A 703 3.70 -3.54 -11.28
CA ALA A 703 4.55 -3.24 -12.43
C ALA A 703 3.73 -2.83 -13.66
N CYS A 704 2.52 -3.38 -13.84
CA CYS A 704 1.66 -3.08 -14.99
C CYS A 704 0.59 -2.02 -14.69
N HIS A 705 0.07 -2.00 -13.46
CA HIS A 705 -1.09 -1.19 -13.07
C HIS A 705 -0.77 -0.03 -12.11
N GLU A 706 0.52 0.21 -11.85
CA GLU A 706 1.03 1.08 -10.78
C GLU A 706 0.68 0.59 -9.36
N SER A 707 1.09 1.37 -8.36
CA SER A 707 0.85 1.03 -6.96
C SER A 707 -0.59 1.31 -6.53
N THR A 708 -1.01 0.66 -5.46
CA THR A 708 -2.35 0.80 -4.87
C THR A 708 -2.71 2.28 -4.60
N HIS A 709 -3.99 2.65 -4.73
CA HIS A 709 -4.53 4.03 -4.72
C HIS A 709 -3.85 5.01 -5.68
N GLY A 710 -3.06 4.52 -6.63
CA GLY A 710 -2.57 5.21 -7.83
C GLY A 710 -2.82 4.36 -9.05
N LEU A 711 -3.89 3.56 -9.05
CA LEU A 711 -4.20 2.68 -10.17
C LEU A 711 -4.60 3.51 -11.38
N TYR A 712 -4.07 3.14 -12.55
CA TYR A 712 -4.38 3.82 -13.80
C TYR A 712 -5.85 3.75 -14.20
N PRO A 713 -6.37 4.80 -14.88
CA PRO A 713 -5.73 6.11 -15.06
C PRO A 713 -5.83 7.00 -13.81
N VAL A 714 -4.69 7.64 -13.49
CA VAL A 714 -4.59 8.66 -12.43
C VAL A 714 -4.84 10.04 -13.02
N THR A 715 -5.53 10.92 -12.29
CA THR A 715 -5.80 12.28 -12.77
C THR A 715 -4.50 13.11 -12.81
N PRO A 716 -4.11 13.69 -13.96
CA PRO A 716 -2.82 14.40 -14.09
C PRO A 716 -2.75 15.68 -13.25
N THR A 717 -3.88 16.20 -12.79
CA THR A 717 -3.96 17.37 -11.90
C THR A 717 -3.72 17.04 -10.43
N THR A 718 -3.85 15.77 -10.04
CA THR A 718 -3.63 15.30 -8.67
C THR A 718 -2.22 14.72 -8.53
N ASP A 719 -1.81 13.88 -9.49
CA ASP A 719 -0.51 13.22 -9.50
C ASP A 719 0.10 13.26 -10.91
N VAL A 720 1.00 14.22 -11.09
CA VAL A 720 1.71 14.43 -12.35
C VAL A 720 2.78 13.36 -12.61
N THR A 721 3.22 12.63 -11.58
CA THR A 721 4.37 11.73 -11.66
C THR A 721 3.93 10.35 -12.12
N SER A 722 2.82 9.84 -11.58
CA SER A 722 2.20 8.58 -12.03
C SER A 722 1.78 8.70 -13.49
N TYR A 723 1.18 9.84 -13.87
CA TYR A 723 0.82 10.10 -15.26
C TYR A 723 2.03 10.05 -16.21
N LYS A 724 3.19 10.60 -15.79
CA LYS A 724 4.44 10.50 -16.57
C LYS A 724 4.99 9.08 -16.61
N GLN A 725 4.75 8.28 -15.58
CA GLN A 725 5.36 6.97 -15.42
C GLN A 725 5.01 6.05 -16.60
N ALA A 726 3.74 5.86 -16.94
CA ALA A 726 3.30 4.96 -18.03
C ALA A 726 3.87 5.36 -19.39
N ALA A 727 3.89 6.66 -19.69
CA ALA A 727 4.36 7.20 -20.96
C ALA A 727 5.86 6.96 -21.21
N GLN A 728 6.63 6.59 -20.18
CA GLN A 728 8.03 6.16 -20.34
C GLN A 728 8.14 4.78 -20.99
N TYR A 729 7.15 3.92 -20.83
CA TYR A 729 7.19 2.53 -21.27
C TYR A 729 6.40 2.30 -22.56
N ASN A 730 5.17 2.82 -22.62
CA ASN A 730 4.26 2.60 -23.75
C ASN A 730 4.76 3.36 -25.00
N PRO A 731 5.06 2.68 -26.13
CA PRO A 731 5.57 3.35 -27.34
C PRO A 731 4.62 4.36 -27.97
N ASP A 732 3.31 4.21 -27.75
CA ASP A 732 2.28 5.15 -28.20
C ASP A 732 2.09 6.35 -27.26
N GLY A 733 2.85 6.42 -26.17
CA GLY A 733 2.77 7.49 -25.18
C GLY A 733 1.53 7.45 -24.29
N SER A 734 0.72 6.39 -24.35
CA SER A 734 -0.46 6.26 -23.49
C SER A 734 -0.09 6.18 -22.01
N HIS A 735 -0.91 6.81 -21.18
CA HIS A 735 -0.77 6.84 -19.72
C HIS A 735 -1.53 5.70 -19.02
N GLY A 736 -2.12 4.77 -19.77
CA GLY A 736 -2.82 3.61 -19.21
C GLY A 736 -1.87 2.48 -18.79
N PRO A 737 -2.42 1.32 -18.38
CA PRO A 737 -1.62 0.14 -18.04
C PRO A 737 -0.58 -0.21 -19.11
N LEU A 738 0.51 -0.86 -18.69
CA LEU A 738 1.57 -1.27 -19.62
C LEU A 738 1.00 -2.15 -20.74
N LYS A 739 1.18 -1.70 -21.99
CA LYS A 739 0.79 -2.46 -23.18
C LYS A 739 1.85 -3.49 -23.54
N CYS A 740 1.47 -4.50 -24.34
CA CYS A 740 2.41 -5.52 -24.80
C CYS A 740 3.63 -4.93 -25.53
N ALA A 741 3.43 -3.83 -26.29
CA ALA A 741 4.48 -3.14 -27.03
C ALA A 741 5.56 -2.51 -26.14
N SER A 742 5.31 -2.35 -24.84
CA SER A 742 6.31 -1.85 -23.89
C SER A 742 7.49 -2.81 -23.75
N CYS A 743 7.26 -4.12 -23.89
CA CYS A 743 8.29 -5.14 -23.73
C CYS A 743 8.48 -5.99 -24.99
N HIS A 744 7.42 -6.23 -25.76
CA HIS A 744 7.44 -7.06 -26.97
C HIS A 744 7.42 -6.20 -28.24
N GLU A 745 7.91 -6.76 -29.34
CA GLU A 745 7.56 -6.25 -30.67
C GLU A 745 6.17 -6.78 -31.05
N THR A 746 5.27 -5.87 -31.44
CA THR A 746 3.85 -6.18 -31.68
C THR A 746 3.44 -5.90 -33.11
N ASN A 747 2.39 -6.58 -33.55
CA ASN A 747 1.70 -6.23 -34.77
C ASN A 747 0.85 -4.96 -34.60
N LYS A 748 0.13 -4.59 -35.65
CA LYS A 748 -0.77 -3.43 -35.66
C LYS A 748 -1.91 -3.47 -34.64
N ALA A 749 -2.33 -4.66 -34.24
CA ALA A 749 -3.35 -4.83 -33.22
C ALA A 749 -2.75 -4.72 -31.80
N GLY A 750 -1.46 -4.42 -31.65
CA GLY A 750 -0.80 -4.36 -30.34
C GLY A 750 -0.51 -5.74 -29.74
N VAL A 751 -0.68 -6.83 -30.51
CA VAL A 751 -0.43 -8.20 -30.04
C VAL A 751 1.01 -8.61 -30.36
N PRO A 752 1.75 -9.25 -29.42
CA PRO A 752 3.13 -9.70 -29.65
C PRO A 752 3.27 -10.57 -30.91
N LEU A 753 4.28 -10.28 -31.74
CA LEU A 753 4.55 -11.06 -32.95
C LEU A 753 4.99 -12.51 -32.66
N ILE A 754 5.51 -12.74 -31.45
CA ILE A 754 5.85 -14.08 -30.95
C ILE A 754 4.61 -14.94 -30.67
N ALA A 755 3.42 -14.34 -30.57
CA ALA A 755 2.18 -15.07 -30.38
C ALA A 755 1.89 -15.95 -31.61
N LYS A 756 1.66 -17.24 -31.38
CA LYS A 756 1.37 -18.21 -32.43
C LYS A 756 -0.11 -18.54 -32.48
N LYS A 757 -0.72 -18.41 -33.67
CA LYS A 757 -2.16 -18.60 -33.93
C LYS A 757 -2.76 -19.91 -33.37
N LYS A 758 -2.00 -21.00 -33.35
CA LYS A 758 -2.48 -22.32 -32.88
C LYS A 758 -2.25 -22.57 -31.38
N GLU A 759 -1.26 -21.90 -30.79
CA GLU A 759 -0.86 -22.13 -29.39
C GLU A 759 -1.51 -21.09 -28.45
N HIS A 760 -1.74 -19.88 -28.96
CA HIS A 760 -2.27 -18.75 -28.17
C HIS A 760 -3.74 -18.52 -28.56
N VAL A 761 -4.61 -19.25 -27.88
CA VAL A 761 -6.05 -19.30 -28.11
C VAL A 761 -6.76 -19.17 -26.76
N TRP A 762 -7.77 -18.33 -26.68
CA TRP A 762 -8.65 -18.19 -25.51
C TRP A 762 -10.09 -18.48 -25.92
N ASP A 763 -10.76 -19.39 -25.21
CA ASP A 763 -12.13 -19.86 -25.52
C ASP A 763 -12.35 -20.21 -27.01
N GLY A 764 -11.38 -20.90 -27.60
CA GLY A 764 -11.43 -21.33 -29.00
C GLY A 764 -11.12 -20.24 -30.03
N LYS A 765 -10.85 -18.99 -29.59
CA LYS A 765 -10.52 -17.86 -30.47
C LYS A 765 -9.01 -17.53 -30.42
N PRO A 766 -8.31 -17.45 -31.57
CA PRO A 766 -6.91 -17.04 -31.61
C PRO A 766 -6.73 -15.57 -31.22
N ILE A 767 -5.70 -15.26 -30.42
CA ILE A 767 -5.45 -13.89 -29.93
C ILE A 767 -4.76 -12.98 -30.95
N LEU A 768 -4.19 -13.53 -32.03
CA LEU A 768 -3.18 -12.87 -32.87
C LEU A 768 -3.60 -11.49 -33.43
N ASN A 769 -4.89 -11.22 -33.59
CA ASN A 769 -5.38 -9.93 -34.12
C ASN A 769 -6.41 -9.26 -33.20
N ASP A 770 -6.41 -9.60 -31.92
CA ASP A 770 -7.39 -9.13 -30.94
C ASP A 770 -6.65 -8.80 -29.64
N PHE A 771 -6.42 -7.50 -29.41
CA PHE A 771 -5.69 -7.00 -28.24
C PHE A 771 -6.38 -7.39 -26.93
N GLU A 772 -7.69 -7.17 -26.83
CA GLU A 772 -8.46 -7.45 -25.63
C GLU A 772 -8.46 -8.95 -25.31
N LEU A 773 -8.56 -9.80 -26.33
CA LEU A 773 -8.45 -11.23 -26.14
C LEU A 773 -7.02 -11.66 -25.76
N ALA A 774 -5.98 -10.98 -26.28
CA ALA A 774 -4.60 -11.21 -25.86
C ALA A 774 -4.37 -10.82 -24.40
N VAL A 775 -4.94 -9.70 -23.95
CA VAL A 775 -4.94 -9.28 -22.54
C VAL A 775 -5.69 -10.31 -21.68
N THR A 776 -6.85 -10.79 -22.12
CA THR A 776 -7.60 -11.85 -21.42
C THR A 776 -6.76 -13.11 -21.28
N TRP A 777 -6.13 -13.55 -22.38
CA TRP A 777 -5.28 -14.74 -22.40
C TRP A 777 -4.11 -14.59 -21.43
N MET A 778 -3.43 -13.44 -21.44
CA MET A 778 -2.30 -13.15 -20.54
C MET A 778 -2.68 -13.30 -19.06
N HIS A 779 -3.82 -12.75 -18.65
CA HIS A 779 -4.31 -12.87 -17.28
C HIS A 779 -4.69 -14.32 -16.95
N GLY A 780 -5.45 -14.98 -17.83
CA GLY A 780 -5.99 -16.32 -17.57
C GLY A 780 -5.00 -17.47 -17.74
N SER A 781 -3.90 -17.25 -18.46
CA SER A 781 -2.84 -18.25 -18.69
C SER A 781 -1.70 -18.16 -17.68
N ALA A 782 -1.67 -17.14 -16.83
CA ALA A 782 -0.61 -16.97 -15.83
C ALA A 782 -0.59 -18.15 -14.83
N LYS A 783 0.61 -18.57 -14.44
CA LYS A 783 0.78 -19.54 -13.35
C LYS A 783 0.38 -18.84 -12.04
N ASP A 784 -0.60 -19.40 -11.34
CA ASP A 784 -1.03 -18.89 -10.04
C ASP A 784 -0.16 -19.49 -8.93
N LEU A 785 0.88 -18.75 -8.55
CA LEU A 785 1.97 -19.25 -7.69
C LEU A 785 2.01 -18.57 -6.32
N GLY A 786 0.92 -17.96 -5.88
CA GLY A 786 0.86 -17.40 -4.53
C GLY A 786 1.77 -16.18 -4.29
N GLY A 787 2.24 -15.52 -5.35
CA GLY A 787 3.26 -14.46 -5.29
C GLY A 787 4.72 -14.92 -5.44
N ALA A 788 4.97 -16.23 -5.58
CA ALA A 788 6.31 -16.76 -5.83
C ALA A 788 6.85 -16.43 -7.23
N ILE A 789 8.18 -16.51 -7.39
CA ILE A 789 8.82 -16.40 -8.71
C ILE A 789 8.49 -17.66 -9.52
N PRO A 790 7.99 -17.54 -10.78
CA PRO A 790 7.86 -18.68 -11.66
C PRO A 790 9.20 -19.36 -11.87
N LYS A 791 9.26 -20.66 -11.56
CA LYS A 791 10.33 -21.55 -12.05
C LYS A 791 9.89 -21.96 -13.45
N ASP A 792 10.61 -21.47 -14.45
CA ASP A 792 10.43 -21.63 -15.91
C ASP A 792 9.21 -22.46 -16.37
#